data_AF-A0A2N2PTA2-F1
#
_entry.id   AF-A0A2N2PTA2-F1
#
_cell.length_a   1.000
_cell.length_b   1.000
_cell.length_c   1.000
_cell.angle_alpha   90.00
_cell.angle_beta   90.00
_cell.angle_gamma   90.00
#
_symmetry.space_group_name_H-M   'P 1'
#
loop_
_entity.id
_entity.type
_entity.pdbx_description
1 polymer ?
#
loop_
_entity_poly.entity_id
_entity_poly.type
_entity_poly.pdbx_seq_one_letter_code
_entity_poly.pdbx_strand_id
1 'polypeptide(L)'
;MDAATEFTPDKAWQAAIANLQMDMSRATFETWVKPASLEDFKDDTFVIGCMNSYGRDWLADRLTTTLVRFLSGVMNRDIQVRFIVIDQEYDQDTSDDKDDLDSPETDADPVELEILYSSVRDTLIEPGRVVRLPVYFLRWLPYVDSQVIFVVMALWQEYYLASGGRAQKGNNKVSARAEQVCQWAGISRAQFFRLLLPGSPLYWFVRKNETDHEVDKRTGRAKKSSNKYVLFDTPLTPGDAEDLKSFLLDHGIRESPVTTLQAAVAADPKQILSYPVRPPSVTFNFENMLPHHLTVQGVIRDLVGRKLTAELEPLADQLADRLLAQGEFILVSWYFLKNWLPALGPDAAMFILVLRNLCYFNDETGELRDEVWIEGGYEAIAQRLGIKNPRTVATWLPAKIERGKRKDELTDRTDQEFTRRQRLQDLLGLFVNRTDHRMNSTGSYAWKFKVQRVDPLTPQHETVRQAASSLLAASEDQGVVDELFSWLGGVTNDCIETVKTESKVVLRLSNLANGCSETLTGILNDCIETLNLEGNDCFETLLKTLKRFKDSQKDKDTSSTQDSSNLPVDDPYLQSVEAVTDANGDWSLEKLLARADKKNRRILLDQEKGALAFVSWVIHGASQASIQNPYSLAIAKLKENPGISAGGASDRLAALLPQQLASLIEQELTFRSPSDRNWRMIFAQAKHDRIRLLADSLGLIPDIQEESWMGS
;
A
#
# COMPACT_ATOMS: atom_id res chain seq x y z
N MET A 1 -21.17 -11.86 63.73
CA MET A 1 -19.80 -11.48 63.32
C MET A 1 -19.50 -12.33 62.11
N ASP A 2 -19.99 -11.89 60.96
CA ASP A 2 -19.72 -12.57 59.69
C ASP A 2 -18.47 -11.91 59.13
N ALA A 3 -17.36 -12.65 59.17
CA ALA A 3 -16.12 -12.25 58.54
C ALA A 3 -16.35 -12.21 57.03
N ALA A 4 -16.70 -11.02 56.52
CA ALA A 4 -16.67 -10.74 55.10
C ALA A 4 -15.24 -11.02 54.64
N THR A 5 -15.05 -12.08 53.87
CA THR A 5 -13.80 -12.35 53.17
C THR A 5 -13.52 -11.15 52.27
N GLU A 6 -12.68 -10.23 52.72
CA GLU A 6 -12.14 -9.17 51.89
C GLU A 6 -11.38 -9.83 50.74
N PHE A 7 -11.94 -9.72 49.53
CA PHE A 7 -11.22 -10.08 48.32
C PHE A 7 -10.06 -9.11 48.15
N THR A 8 -8.83 -9.62 48.14
CA THR A 8 -7.68 -8.80 47.73
C THR A 8 -7.81 -8.47 46.24
N PRO A 9 -7.33 -7.30 45.78
CA PRO A 9 -7.44 -6.89 44.38
C PRO A 9 -6.91 -7.95 43.41
N ASP A 10 -5.78 -8.59 43.73
CA ASP A 10 -5.22 -9.69 42.93
C ASP A 10 -6.16 -10.88 42.82
N LYS A 11 -6.80 -11.29 43.92
CA LYS A 11 -7.75 -12.41 43.92
C LYS A 11 -9.02 -12.07 43.15
N ALA A 12 -9.49 -10.82 43.22
CA ALA A 12 -10.63 -10.35 42.45
C ALA A 12 -10.31 -10.32 40.95
N TRP A 13 -9.11 -9.87 40.59
CA TRP A 13 -8.63 -9.89 39.21
C TRP A 13 -8.49 -11.30 38.66
N GLN A 14 -7.87 -12.22 39.41
CA GLN A 14 -7.76 -13.63 39.01
C GLN A 14 -9.14 -14.29 38.82
N ALA A 15 -10.10 -13.99 39.70
CA ALA A 15 -11.48 -14.46 39.55
C ALA A 15 -12.17 -13.86 38.31
N ALA A 16 -11.92 -12.59 38.00
CA ALA A 16 -12.46 -11.93 36.81
C ALA A 16 -11.89 -12.54 35.53
N ILE A 17 -10.58 -12.81 35.49
CA ILE A 17 -9.91 -13.49 34.38
C ILE A 17 -10.45 -14.91 34.17
N ALA A 18 -10.62 -15.68 35.24
CA ALA A 18 -11.19 -17.02 35.16
C ALA A 18 -12.65 -17.01 34.64
N ASN A 19 -13.46 -16.03 35.07
CA ASN A 19 -14.82 -15.87 34.55
C ASN A 19 -14.81 -15.48 33.05
N LEU A 20 -13.95 -14.53 32.67
CA LEU A 20 -13.79 -14.12 31.27
C LEU A 20 -13.32 -15.26 30.37
N GLN A 21 -12.48 -16.18 30.86
CA GLN A 21 -12.03 -17.35 30.11
C GLN A 21 -13.18 -18.30 29.73
N MET A 22 -14.23 -18.38 30.56
CA MET A 22 -15.42 -19.20 30.27
C MET A 22 -16.37 -18.51 29.28
N ASP A 23 -16.38 -17.17 29.26
CA ASP A 23 -17.34 -16.35 28.50
C ASP A 23 -16.87 -16.00 27.07
N MET A 24 -15.64 -16.37 26.67
CA MET A 24 -15.12 -16.05 25.33
C MET A 24 -14.30 -17.18 24.69
N SER A 25 -14.06 -17.08 23.38
CA SER A 25 -13.25 -18.06 22.67
C SER A 25 -11.79 -18.03 23.14
N ARG A 26 -11.14 -19.21 23.13
CA ARG A 26 -9.75 -19.39 23.54
C ARG A 26 -8.80 -18.40 22.85
N ALA A 27 -8.95 -18.21 21.54
CA ALA A 27 -8.13 -17.27 20.77
C ALA A 27 -8.33 -15.81 21.21
N THR A 28 -9.56 -15.41 21.57
CA THR A 28 -9.84 -14.05 22.05
C THR A 28 -9.23 -13.82 23.43
N PHE A 29 -9.39 -14.81 24.31
CA PHE A 29 -8.82 -14.77 25.65
C PHE A 29 -7.29 -14.70 25.62
N GLU A 30 -6.65 -15.56 24.82
CA GLU A 30 -5.18 -15.61 24.72
C GLU A 30 -4.58 -14.36 24.08
N THR A 31 -5.28 -13.74 23.11
CA THR A 31 -4.78 -12.54 22.43
C THR A 31 -4.93 -11.27 23.27
N TRP A 32 -6.04 -11.13 24.00
CA TRP A 32 -6.40 -9.84 24.62
C TRP A 32 -6.41 -9.85 26.14
N VAL A 33 -6.84 -10.94 26.76
CA VAL A 33 -7.15 -10.98 28.20
C VAL A 33 -6.00 -11.61 28.99
N LYS A 34 -5.40 -12.69 28.48
CA LYS A 34 -4.26 -13.37 29.11
C LYS A 34 -3.01 -12.47 29.23
N PRO A 35 -2.68 -11.60 28.27
CA PRO A 35 -1.55 -10.67 28.40
C PRO A 35 -1.86 -9.45 29.28
N ALA A 36 -3.09 -9.29 29.76
CA ALA A 36 -3.48 -8.16 30.59
C ALA A 36 -3.18 -8.45 32.07
N SER A 37 -2.44 -7.56 32.71
CA SER A 37 -2.05 -7.67 34.12
C SER A 37 -2.68 -6.54 34.95
N LEU A 38 -2.87 -6.81 36.24
CA LEU A 38 -3.26 -5.77 37.19
C LEU A 38 -2.00 -5.02 37.62
N GLU A 39 -1.91 -3.75 37.27
CA GLU A 39 -0.73 -2.91 37.55
C GLU A 39 -0.88 -2.13 38.86
N ASP A 40 -2.08 -1.59 39.11
CA ASP A 40 -2.36 -0.83 40.33
C ASP A 40 -3.84 -0.92 40.72
N PHE A 41 -4.12 -0.71 42.00
CA PHE A 41 -5.46 -0.54 42.53
C PHE A 41 -5.46 0.58 43.57
N LYS A 42 -5.93 1.77 43.16
CA LYS A 42 -6.04 2.97 43.99
C LYS A 42 -7.37 3.67 43.72
N ASP A 43 -7.94 4.30 44.74
CA ASP A 43 -9.22 5.03 44.66
C ASP A 43 -10.36 4.24 44.02
N ASP A 44 -10.53 2.98 44.44
CA ASP A 44 -11.52 2.03 43.90
C ASP A 44 -11.46 1.85 42.38
N THR A 45 -10.29 2.10 41.77
CA THR A 45 -10.04 1.97 40.34
C THR A 45 -8.98 0.91 40.08
N PHE A 46 -9.35 -0.14 39.33
CA PHE A 46 -8.41 -1.14 38.81
C PHE A 46 -7.69 -0.57 37.59
N VAL A 47 -6.36 -0.51 37.66
CA VAL A 47 -5.50 -0.14 36.54
C VAL A 47 -4.96 -1.42 35.90
N ILE A 48 -5.50 -1.75 34.73
CA ILE A 48 -5.13 -2.95 33.98
C ILE A 48 -4.16 -2.55 32.88
N GLY A 49 -2.99 -3.16 32.87
CA GLY A 49 -2.01 -2.94 31.84
C GLY A 49 -2.18 -3.89 30.66
N CYS A 50 -1.98 -3.36 29.47
CA CYS A 50 -2.24 -3.99 28.20
C CYS A 50 -0.98 -3.97 27.33
N MET A 51 -0.79 -5.00 26.50
CA MET A 51 0.41 -5.19 25.68
C MET A 51 0.68 -4.08 24.64
N ASN A 52 -0.35 -3.35 24.20
CA ASN A 52 -0.22 -2.20 23.29
C ASN A 52 -1.50 -1.35 23.31
N SER A 53 -1.45 -0.18 22.67
CA SER A 53 -2.58 0.75 22.55
C SER A 53 -3.83 0.13 21.90
N TYR A 54 -3.64 -0.79 20.94
CA TYR A 54 -4.77 -1.51 20.32
C TYR A 54 -5.43 -2.50 21.30
N GLY A 55 -4.65 -3.19 22.12
CA GLY A 55 -5.16 -4.06 23.18
C GLY A 55 -5.88 -3.27 24.27
N ARG A 56 -5.36 -2.09 24.64
CA ARG A 56 -6.03 -1.16 25.55
C ARG A 56 -7.40 -0.75 25.02
N ASP A 57 -7.47 -0.29 23.78
CA ASP A 57 -8.73 0.18 23.17
C ASP A 57 -9.74 -0.97 23.00
N TRP A 58 -9.27 -2.17 22.61
CA TRP A 58 -10.11 -3.36 22.49
C TRP A 58 -10.71 -3.80 23.83
N LEU A 59 -9.90 -3.83 24.88
CA LEU A 59 -10.33 -4.20 26.23
C LEU A 59 -11.28 -3.14 26.81
N ALA A 60 -10.98 -1.87 26.58
CA ALA A 60 -11.82 -0.75 27.01
C ALA A 60 -13.20 -0.79 26.35
N ASP A 61 -13.28 -1.00 25.04
CA ASP A 61 -14.57 -1.00 24.32
C ASP A 61 -15.45 -2.20 24.68
N ARG A 62 -14.83 -3.35 25.00
CA ARG A 62 -15.55 -4.63 25.09
C ARG A 62 -15.71 -5.17 26.50
N LEU A 63 -14.74 -4.94 27.39
CA LEU A 63 -14.69 -5.58 28.70
C LEU A 63 -14.92 -4.61 29.86
N THR A 64 -14.85 -3.29 29.68
CA THR A 64 -15.06 -2.31 30.76
C THR A 64 -16.34 -2.57 31.54
N THR A 65 -17.49 -2.64 30.85
CA THR A 65 -18.79 -2.85 31.51
C THR A 65 -18.88 -4.20 32.23
N THR A 66 -18.28 -5.24 31.64
CA THR A 66 -18.28 -6.60 32.19
C THR A 66 -17.41 -6.68 33.44
N LEU A 67 -16.21 -6.11 33.38
CA LEU A 67 -15.24 -6.07 34.48
C LEU A 67 -15.73 -5.19 35.62
N VAL A 68 -16.26 -4.00 35.34
CA VAL A 68 -16.89 -3.13 36.36
C VAL A 68 -18.02 -3.89 37.07
N ARG A 69 -18.94 -4.50 36.31
CA ARG A 69 -20.06 -5.25 36.91
C ARG A 69 -19.59 -6.43 37.76
N PHE A 70 -18.60 -7.19 37.29
CA PHE A 70 -18.08 -8.37 37.99
C PHE A 70 -17.29 -7.96 39.24
N LEU A 71 -16.34 -7.03 39.11
CA LEU A 71 -15.49 -6.57 40.19
C LEU A 71 -16.30 -5.83 41.27
N SER A 72 -17.28 -4.99 40.89
CA SER A 72 -18.17 -4.36 41.88
C SER A 72 -19.00 -5.39 42.65
N GLY A 73 -19.40 -6.48 41.99
CA GLY A 73 -20.13 -7.58 42.62
C GLY A 73 -19.28 -8.41 43.59
N VAL A 74 -18.04 -8.73 43.21
CA VAL A 74 -17.11 -9.52 44.03
C VAL A 74 -16.53 -8.71 45.19
N MET A 75 -16.25 -7.42 44.96
CA MET A 75 -15.67 -6.51 45.96
C MET A 75 -16.73 -5.82 46.83
N ASN A 76 -18.02 -5.94 46.49
CA ASN A 76 -19.17 -5.33 47.16
C ASN A 76 -19.03 -3.81 47.38
N ARG A 77 -18.45 -3.11 46.39
CA ARG A 77 -18.26 -1.65 46.32
C ARG A 77 -18.24 -1.21 44.86
N ASP A 78 -18.41 0.08 44.59
CA ASP A 78 -18.40 0.58 43.22
C ASP A 78 -16.97 0.68 42.68
N ILE A 79 -16.64 -0.17 41.71
CA ILE A 79 -15.29 -0.30 41.14
C ILE A 79 -15.25 0.31 39.74
N GLN A 80 -14.24 1.15 39.48
CA GLN A 80 -13.91 1.61 38.13
C GLN A 80 -12.75 0.81 37.54
N VAL A 81 -12.67 0.78 36.22
CA VAL A 81 -11.62 0.05 35.49
C VAL A 81 -11.00 0.99 34.46
N ARG A 82 -9.68 1.13 34.50
CA ARG A 82 -8.89 1.91 33.55
C ARG A 82 -7.83 1.02 32.92
N PHE A 83 -7.63 1.17 31.62
CA PHE A 83 -6.62 0.42 30.88
C PHE A 83 -5.43 1.32 30.54
N ILE A 84 -4.21 0.82 30.74
CA ILE A 84 -2.93 1.47 30.38
C ILE A 84 -2.11 0.55 29.48
N VAL A 85 -1.11 1.08 28.78
CA VAL A 85 -0.18 0.25 27.97
C VAL A 85 1.07 0.01 28.80
N ILE A 86 1.54 -1.25 28.86
CA ILE A 86 2.81 -1.61 29.49
C ILE A 86 3.81 -1.91 28.37
N ASP A 87 4.95 -1.23 28.39
CA ASP A 87 6.08 -1.60 27.54
C ASP A 87 6.81 -2.78 28.19
N GLN A 88 6.95 -3.88 27.45
CA GLN A 88 7.72 -5.04 27.92
C GLN A 88 9.21 -4.75 27.77
N GLU A 89 9.84 -4.21 28.81
CA GLU A 89 11.29 -4.32 28.97
C GLU A 89 11.64 -5.80 29.23
N TYR A 90 12.50 -6.36 28.38
CA TYR A 90 13.13 -7.66 28.62
C TYR A 90 14.17 -7.47 29.74
N ASP A 91 13.82 -7.89 30.96
CA ASP A 91 14.75 -7.92 32.10
C ASP A 91 15.94 -8.84 31.82
N GLN A 92 17.14 -8.24 31.82
CA GLN A 92 18.38 -8.92 32.21
C GLN A 92 18.81 -8.40 33.59
N ASP A 93 18.67 -9.29 34.56
CA ASP A 93 19.31 -9.42 35.88
C ASP A 93 20.27 -8.34 36.42
N THR A 94 20.04 -8.07 37.72
CA THR A 94 20.94 -7.59 38.80
C THR A 94 21.27 -6.08 38.79
N SER A 95 20.85 -5.29 39.79
CA SER A 95 21.22 -5.42 41.19
C SER A 95 20.45 -4.37 42.02
N ASP A 96 20.02 -4.79 43.21
CA ASP A 96 19.56 -3.92 44.28
C ASP A 96 20.63 -2.89 44.63
N ASP A 97 20.28 -1.61 44.61
CA ASP A 97 20.65 -0.67 45.68
C ASP A 97 19.60 0.44 45.72
N LYS A 98 18.79 0.40 46.78
CA LYS A 98 18.04 1.56 47.25
C LYS A 98 18.99 2.46 48.00
N ASP A 99 19.05 3.74 47.64
CA ASP A 99 19.10 4.80 48.64
C ASP A 99 18.57 6.11 48.05
N ASP A 100 17.73 6.74 48.86
CA ASP A 100 17.08 8.03 48.68
C ASP A 100 18.05 9.14 48.29
N LEU A 101 17.59 10.14 47.52
CA LEU A 101 17.89 11.55 47.76
C LEU A 101 16.97 12.45 46.92
N ASP A 102 16.22 13.30 47.64
CA ASP A 102 15.48 14.47 47.17
C ASP A 102 16.15 15.18 45.99
N SER A 103 15.40 15.44 44.93
CA SER A 103 15.64 16.58 44.05
C SER A 103 14.34 17.03 43.36
N PRO A 104 14.25 18.33 43.06
CA PRO A 104 13.02 19.11 43.11
C PRO A 104 12.13 18.87 41.89
N GLU A 105 10.83 19.09 42.08
CA GLU A 105 9.85 19.30 41.01
C GLU A 105 10.45 20.22 39.95
N THR A 106 10.91 19.61 38.86
CA THR A 106 11.33 20.31 37.64
C THR A 106 10.37 19.81 36.57
N ASP A 107 9.33 20.60 36.33
CA ASP A 107 8.38 20.44 35.21
C ASP A 107 9.15 20.59 33.88
N ALA A 108 9.78 19.51 33.46
CA ALA A 108 10.27 19.35 32.10
C ALA A 108 10.02 17.90 31.73
N ASP A 109 8.83 17.62 31.17
CA ASP A 109 8.58 16.34 30.47
C ASP A 109 9.77 16.09 29.53
N PRO A 110 10.60 15.07 29.78
CA PRO A 110 11.72 14.75 28.90
C PRO A 110 11.16 14.44 27.52
N VAL A 111 11.86 14.84 26.46
CA VAL A 111 11.50 14.41 25.10
C VAL A 111 11.75 12.90 25.03
N GLU A 112 10.72 12.12 25.32
CA GLU A 112 10.76 10.67 25.18
C GLU A 112 10.74 10.32 23.68
N LEU A 113 11.86 9.79 23.21
CA LEU A 113 11.99 9.27 21.85
C LEU A 113 11.62 7.79 21.85
N GLU A 114 10.42 7.50 21.37
CA GLU A 114 9.95 6.13 21.23
C GLU A 114 10.45 5.52 19.90
N ILE A 115 11.08 4.36 19.98
CA ILE A 115 11.50 3.61 18.78
C ILE A 115 10.26 3.02 18.12
N LEU A 116 9.76 3.68 17.07
CA LEU A 116 8.59 3.21 16.32
C LEU A 116 8.84 1.89 15.58
N TYR A 117 10.05 1.69 15.07
CA TYR A 117 10.47 0.46 14.38
C TYR A 117 11.95 0.17 14.65
N SER A 118 12.26 -1.09 14.96
CA SER A 118 13.63 -1.56 15.23
C SER A 118 14.42 -1.90 13.97
N SER A 119 13.80 -1.87 12.79
CA SER A 119 14.46 -2.19 11.53
C SER A 119 14.01 -1.28 10.39
N VAL A 120 14.95 -0.92 9.49
CA VAL A 120 14.65 -0.19 8.24
C VAL A 120 13.60 -0.93 7.42
N ARG A 121 13.61 -2.27 7.47
CA ARG A 121 12.61 -3.11 6.81
C ARG A 121 11.21 -2.83 7.34
N ASP A 122 11.03 -2.76 8.66
CA ASP A 122 9.71 -2.53 9.25
C ASP A 122 9.25 -1.08 9.06
N THR A 123 10.18 -0.12 8.97
CA THR A 123 9.87 1.25 8.53
C THR A 123 9.30 1.29 7.11
N LEU A 124 9.78 0.44 6.20
CA LEU A 124 9.28 0.35 4.82
C LEU A 124 7.95 -0.42 4.72
N ILE A 125 7.80 -1.50 5.49
CA ILE A 125 6.64 -2.38 5.44
C ILE A 125 5.46 -1.81 6.25
N GLU A 126 5.75 -1.16 7.39
CA GLU A 126 4.79 -0.73 8.40
C GLU A 126 3.84 -1.89 8.79
N PRO A 127 4.34 -2.95 9.46
CA PRO A 127 3.61 -4.22 9.63
C PRO A 127 2.24 -4.09 10.32
N GLY A 128 2.04 -3.06 11.15
CA GLY A 128 0.75 -2.75 11.79
C GLY A 128 -0.32 -2.22 10.83
N ARG A 129 0.06 -1.73 9.63
CA ARG A 129 -0.88 -1.21 8.63
C ARG A 129 -1.40 -2.33 7.73
N VAL A 130 -2.57 -2.84 8.08
CA VAL A 130 -3.20 -3.98 7.40
C VAL A 130 -4.64 -3.69 6.97
N VAL A 131 -5.08 -4.42 5.95
CA VAL A 131 -6.46 -4.49 5.48
C VAL A 131 -6.98 -5.90 5.75
N ARG A 132 -8.21 -6.01 6.25
CA ARG A 132 -8.85 -7.30 6.55
C ARG A 132 -9.51 -7.87 5.29
N LEU A 133 -9.19 -9.10 4.96
CA LEU A 133 -9.89 -9.90 3.94
C LEU A 133 -10.63 -11.05 4.64
N PRO A 134 -11.97 -11.04 4.72
CA PRO A 134 -12.72 -12.17 5.26
C PRO A 134 -12.39 -13.47 4.52
N VAL A 135 -12.11 -14.55 5.24
CA VAL A 135 -11.72 -15.84 4.64
C VAL A 135 -12.83 -16.37 3.71
N TYR A 136 -14.10 -16.11 4.05
CA TYR A 136 -15.25 -16.49 3.23
C TYR A 136 -15.20 -15.91 1.80
N PHE A 137 -14.55 -14.75 1.58
CA PHE A 137 -14.38 -14.19 0.23
C PHE A 137 -13.52 -15.08 -0.68
N LEU A 138 -12.70 -15.99 -0.15
CA LEU A 138 -12.00 -16.97 -0.97
C LEU A 138 -12.95 -17.96 -1.66
N ARG A 139 -14.17 -18.17 -1.12
CA ARG A 139 -15.21 -18.99 -1.75
C ARG A 139 -15.86 -18.28 -2.93
N TRP A 140 -15.77 -16.96 -2.99
CA TRP A 140 -16.30 -16.17 -4.10
C TRP A 140 -15.42 -16.22 -5.36
N LEU A 141 -14.15 -16.58 -5.24
CA LEU A 141 -13.17 -16.55 -6.34
C LEU A 141 -13.58 -17.35 -7.60
N PRO A 142 -14.28 -18.49 -7.52
CA PRO A 142 -14.76 -19.17 -8.74
C PRO A 142 -15.92 -18.45 -9.44
N TYR A 143 -16.64 -17.59 -8.71
CA TYR A 143 -17.79 -16.82 -9.23
C TYR A 143 -17.36 -15.43 -9.71
N VAL A 144 -16.45 -14.80 -8.99
CA VAL A 144 -15.94 -13.47 -9.27
C VAL A 144 -14.43 -13.54 -9.33
N ASP A 145 -13.84 -12.87 -10.31
CA ASP A 145 -12.38 -12.84 -10.43
C ASP A 145 -11.70 -12.21 -9.20
N SER A 146 -10.40 -12.46 -9.06
CA SER A 146 -9.57 -11.88 -8.00
C SER A 146 -9.66 -10.35 -7.97
N GLN A 147 -9.85 -9.73 -9.14
CA GLN A 147 -9.92 -8.29 -9.31
C GLN A 147 -11.11 -7.68 -8.55
N VAL A 148 -12.29 -8.31 -8.64
CA VAL A 148 -13.49 -7.88 -7.91
C VAL A 148 -13.24 -7.91 -6.39
N ILE A 149 -12.61 -8.97 -5.87
CA ILE A 149 -12.33 -9.08 -4.43
C ILE A 149 -11.41 -7.94 -3.95
N PHE A 150 -10.34 -7.62 -4.69
CA PHE A 150 -9.47 -6.49 -4.34
C PHE A 150 -10.19 -5.13 -4.40
N VAL A 151 -11.13 -4.94 -5.33
CA VAL A 151 -11.96 -3.72 -5.37
C VAL A 151 -12.90 -3.64 -4.17
N VAL A 152 -13.49 -4.76 -3.76
CA VAL A 152 -14.33 -4.81 -2.55
C VAL A 152 -13.50 -4.49 -1.31
N MET A 153 -12.30 -5.07 -1.17
CA MET A 153 -11.37 -4.73 -0.10
C MET A 153 -11.00 -3.24 -0.10
N ALA A 154 -10.70 -2.68 -1.27
CA ALA A 154 -10.38 -1.26 -1.42
C ALA A 154 -11.52 -0.35 -0.97
N LEU A 155 -12.77 -0.68 -1.30
CA LEU A 155 -13.94 0.10 -0.88
C LEU A 155 -14.19 0.02 0.62
N TRP A 156 -14.02 -1.16 1.22
CA TRP A 156 -14.08 -1.33 2.67
C TRP A 156 -12.94 -0.58 3.39
N GLN A 157 -11.75 -0.55 2.80
CA GLN A 157 -10.62 0.23 3.33
C GLN A 157 -10.91 1.73 3.29
N GLU A 158 -11.48 2.25 2.20
CA GLU A 158 -11.88 3.65 2.11
C GLU A 158 -13.00 3.97 3.11
N TYR A 159 -13.95 3.06 3.34
CA TYR A 159 -14.97 3.21 4.37
C TYR A 159 -14.35 3.29 5.78
N TYR A 160 -13.38 2.42 6.08
CA TYR A 160 -12.66 2.42 7.35
C TYR A 160 -11.88 3.73 7.56
N LEU A 161 -11.16 4.20 6.54
CA LEU A 161 -10.41 5.45 6.61
C LEU A 161 -11.33 6.67 6.76
N ALA A 162 -12.46 6.70 6.05
CA ALA A 162 -13.43 7.79 6.14
C ALA A 162 -14.18 7.83 7.49
N SER A 163 -14.30 6.69 8.16
CA SER A 163 -14.97 6.57 9.46
C SER A 163 -14.02 6.74 10.65
N GLY A 164 -12.71 6.84 10.42
CA GLY A 164 -11.70 6.91 11.49
C GLY A 164 -11.72 5.67 12.38
N GLY A 165 -12.08 4.51 11.82
CA GLY A 165 -12.22 3.24 12.55
C GLY A 165 -13.45 3.13 13.45
N ARG A 166 -14.33 4.14 13.52
CA ARG A 166 -15.56 4.08 14.31
C ARG A 166 -16.72 3.56 13.46
N ALA A 167 -17.58 2.70 14.01
CA ALA A 167 -18.81 2.29 13.33
C ALA A 167 -19.69 3.53 13.07
N GLN A 168 -19.80 3.97 11.80
CA GLN A 168 -20.71 5.07 11.47
C GLN A 168 -22.17 4.61 11.67
N LYS A 169 -22.97 5.43 12.36
CA LYS A 169 -24.44 5.26 12.41
C LYS A 169 -25.01 5.46 11.00
N GLY A 170 -25.10 4.39 10.20
CA GLY A 170 -25.91 4.35 8.97
C GLY A 170 -25.30 3.59 7.78
N ASN A 171 -26.07 2.62 7.27
CA ASN A 171 -26.10 2.02 5.91
C ASN A 171 -24.79 1.74 5.14
N ASN A 172 -23.64 1.57 5.81
CA ASN A 172 -22.36 1.21 5.16
C ASN A 172 -22.06 2.06 3.89
N LYS A 173 -22.32 3.37 3.98
CA LYS A 173 -22.15 4.30 2.85
C LYS A 173 -20.74 4.87 2.85
N VAL A 174 -20.06 4.80 1.71
CA VAL A 174 -18.73 5.38 1.52
C VAL A 174 -18.70 6.32 0.31
N SER A 175 -18.08 7.48 0.49
CA SER A 175 -17.76 8.41 -0.60
C SER A 175 -16.27 8.29 -0.89
N ALA A 176 -15.92 7.65 -2.01
CA ALA A 176 -14.53 7.34 -2.35
C ALA A 176 -14.16 7.89 -3.73
N ARG A 177 -12.94 8.41 -3.84
CA ARG A 177 -12.37 8.79 -5.14
C ARG A 177 -11.96 7.53 -5.89
N ALA A 178 -12.32 7.45 -7.17
CA ALA A 178 -12.00 6.28 -8.00
C ALA A 178 -10.49 6.00 -8.01
N GLU A 179 -9.65 7.04 -7.98
CA GLU A 179 -8.19 6.92 -7.95
C GLU A 179 -7.68 6.21 -6.69
N GLN A 180 -8.30 6.44 -5.53
CA GLN A 180 -7.91 5.79 -4.28
C GLN A 180 -8.31 4.32 -4.29
N VAL A 181 -9.54 4.03 -4.73
CA VAL A 181 -10.01 2.64 -4.88
C VAL A 181 -9.12 1.87 -5.86
N CYS A 182 -8.74 2.49 -6.99
CA CYS A 182 -7.83 1.90 -7.96
C CYS A 182 -6.43 1.63 -7.38
N GLN A 183 -5.92 2.53 -6.53
CA GLN A 183 -4.63 2.36 -5.88
C GLN A 183 -4.62 1.16 -4.94
N TRP A 184 -5.64 1.02 -4.09
CA TRP A 184 -5.76 -0.12 -3.18
C TRP A 184 -5.98 -1.44 -3.92
N ALA A 185 -6.74 -1.41 -5.00
CA ALA A 185 -7.07 -2.61 -5.76
C ALA A 185 -6.01 -2.98 -6.83
N GLY A 186 -4.98 -2.15 -7.03
CA GLY A 186 -3.92 -2.38 -8.02
C GLY A 186 -4.42 -2.46 -9.46
N ILE A 187 -5.48 -1.70 -9.81
CA ILE A 187 -6.10 -1.73 -11.16
C ILE A 187 -6.14 -0.36 -11.80
N SER A 188 -6.24 -0.33 -13.13
CA SER A 188 -6.42 0.92 -13.88
C SER A 188 -7.83 1.48 -13.68
N ARG A 189 -7.96 2.80 -13.86
CA ARG A 189 -9.24 3.50 -13.89
C ARG A 189 -10.22 2.88 -14.90
N ALA A 190 -9.74 2.49 -16.08
CA ALA A 190 -10.55 1.87 -17.12
C ALA A 190 -11.09 0.49 -16.72
N GLN A 191 -10.30 -0.31 -15.98
CA GLN A 191 -10.76 -1.58 -15.42
C GLN A 191 -11.81 -1.34 -14.33
N PHE A 192 -11.60 -0.37 -13.45
CA PHE A 192 -12.54 -0.04 -12.39
C PHE A 192 -13.91 0.38 -12.93
N PHE A 193 -13.95 1.28 -13.93
CA PHE A 193 -15.23 1.69 -14.52
C PHE A 193 -15.93 0.58 -15.31
N ARG A 194 -15.19 -0.39 -15.86
CA ARG A 194 -15.79 -1.61 -16.44
C ARG A 194 -16.48 -2.46 -15.38
N LEU A 195 -15.90 -2.58 -14.19
CA LEU A 195 -16.52 -3.28 -13.05
C LEU A 195 -17.73 -2.52 -12.46
N LEU A 196 -17.89 -1.24 -12.75
CA LEU A 196 -19.06 -0.45 -12.30
C LEU A 196 -20.24 -0.50 -13.28
N LEU A 197 -20.08 -1.13 -14.45
CA LEU A 197 -21.18 -1.29 -15.40
C LEU A 197 -22.31 -2.14 -14.78
N PRO A 198 -23.59 -1.79 -15.02
CA PRO A 198 -24.71 -2.57 -14.52
C PRO A 198 -24.59 -4.06 -14.90
N GLY A 199 -24.90 -4.95 -13.95
CA GLY A 199 -24.78 -6.40 -14.14
C GLY A 199 -23.37 -6.97 -13.93
N SER A 200 -22.37 -6.12 -13.64
CA SER A 200 -21.04 -6.61 -13.25
C SER A 200 -21.09 -7.40 -11.93
N PRO A 201 -20.23 -8.44 -11.74
CA PRO A 201 -20.17 -9.18 -10.49
C PRO A 201 -19.85 -8.33 -9.24
N LEU A 202 -19.32 -7.11 -9.40
CA LEU A 202 -19.12 -6.19 -8.27
C LEU A 202 -20.44 -5.88 -7.51
N TYR A 203 -21.58 -5.95 -8.20
CA TYR A 203 -22.90 -5.66 -7.62
C TYR A 203 -23.42 -6.74 -6.65
N TRP A 204 -22.74 -7.87 -6.51
CA TRP A 204 -22.97 -8.82 -5.41
C TRP A 204 -22.61 -8.22 -4.04
N PHE A 205 -21.64 -7.29 -4.02
CA PHE A 205 -21.05 -6.74 -2.80
C PHE A 205 -21.38 -5.26 -2.58
N VAL A 206 -21.59 -4.50 -3.66
CA VAL A 206 -21.68 -3.05 -3.59
C VAL A 206 -22.75 -2.51 -4.52
N ARG A 207 -23.52 -1.52 -4.06
CA ARG A 207 -24.38 -0.71 -4.92
C ARG A 207 -23.79 0.68 -5.11
N LYS A 208 -23.66 1.11 -6.36
CA LYS A 208 -23.33 2.49 -6.69
C LYS A 208 -24.58 3.36 -6.58
N ASN A 209 -24.52 4.45 -5.80
CA ASN A 209 -25.55 5.49 -5.79
C ASN A 209 -25.19 6.60 -6.80
N GLU A 210 -26.18 7.41 -7.20
CA GLU A 210 -25.95 8.56 -8.07
C GLU A 210 -24.95 9.55 -7.45
N THR A 211 -24.01 10.02 -8.27
CA THR A 211 -23.04 11.06 -7.90
C THR A 211 -23.70 12.43 -7.92
N ASP A 212 -23.63 13.15 -6.80
CA ASP A 212 -23.98 14.57 -6.76
C ASP A 212 -22.93 15.42 -7.51
N HIS A 213 -23.28 16.64 -7.91
CA HIS A 213 -22.30 17.63 -8.34
C HIS A 213 -21.96 18.53 -7.15
N GLU A 214 -20.68 18.62 -6.77
CA GLU A 214 -20.22 19.55 -5.74
C GLU A 214 -19.79 20.86 -6.42
N VAL A 215 -20.18 22.01 -5.86
CA VAL A 215 -19.70 23.31 -6.36
C VAL A 215 -18.43 23.66 -5.61
N ASP A 216 -17.34 23.89 -6.34
CA ASP A 216 -16.08 24.36 -5.76
C ASP A 216 -16.31 25.75 -5.15
N LYS A 217 -16.23 25.85 -3.82
CA LYS A 217 -16.47 27.09 -3.06
C LYS A 217 -15.55 28.23 -3.46
N ARG A 218 -14.37 27.93 -4.04
CA ARG A 218 -13.36 28.94 -4.41
C ARG A 218 -13.50 29.42 -5.86
N THR A 219 -14.02 28.57 -6.75
CA THR A 219 -14.09 28.87 -8.19
C THR A 219 -15.53 28.96 -8.73
N GLY A 220 -16.54 28.59 -7.93
CA GLY A 220 -17.94 28.54 -8.33
C GLY A 220 -18.25 27.47 -9.40
N ARG A 221 -17.26 26.66 -9.79
CA ARG A 221 -17.41 25.66 -10.84
C ARG A 221 -17.94 24.34 -10.28
N ALA A 222 -18.86 23.71 -11.01
CA ALA A 222 -19.32 22.37 -10.70
C ALA A 222 -18.16 21.37 -10.88
N LYS A 223 -17.73 20.78 -9.78
CA LYS A 223 -16.79 19.65 -9.72
C LYS A 223 -17.60 18.38 -9.52
N LYS A 224 -17.29 17.34 -10.29
CA LYS A 224 -17.91 16.02 -10.07
C LYS A 224 -17.54 15.54 -8.67
N SER A 225 -18.53 15.26 -7.82
CA SER A 225 -18.26 14.74 -6.48
C SER A 225 -17.70 13.32 -6.56
N SER A 226 -17.09 12.87 -5.46
CA SER A 226 -16.67 11.49 -5.31
C SER A 226 -17.86 10.54 -5.47
N ASN A 227 -17.62 9.35 -6.04
CA ASN A 227 -18.70 8.37 -6.17
C ASN A 227 -19.14 7.88 -4.79
N LYS A 228 -20.46 7.78 -4.59
CA LYS A 228 -21.05 7.24 -3.37
C LYS A 228 -21.42 5.77 -3.58
N TYR A 229 -20.98 4.92 -2.67
CA TYR A 229 -21.19 3.49 -2.69
C TYR A 229 -21.90 3.05 -1.41
N VAL A 230 -22.75 2.04 -1.51
CA VAL A 230 -23.36 1.32 -0.40
C VAL A 230 -22.73 -0.06 -0.38
N LEU A 231 -21.96 -0.36 0.67
CA LEU A 231 -21.32 -1.65 0.84
C LEU A 231 -22.28 -2.60 1.55
N PHE A 232 -22.35 -3.84 1.08
CA PHE A 232 -23.12 -4.88 1.76
C PHE A 232 -22.20 -5.69 2.67
N ASP A 233 -22.76 -6.20 3.76
CA ASP A 233 -22.11 -7.21 4.58
C ASP A 233 -21.86 -8.49 3.75
N THR A 234 -20.96 -9.36 4.22
CA THR A 234 -20.49 -10.56 3.52
C THR A 234 -21.65 -11.37 2.90
N PRO A 235 -21.83 -11.35 1.57
CA PRO A 235 -22.91 -12.09 0.93
C PRO A 235 -22.57 -13.58 0.80
N LEU A 236 -23.59 -14.45 0.82
CA LEU A 236 -23.46 -15.86 0.45
C LEU A 236 -23.13 -15.99 -1.05
N THR A 237 -22.25 -16.92 -1.39
CA THR A 237 -22.10 -17.31 -2.79
C THR A 237 -23.41 -17.92 -3.32
N PRO A 238 -23.74 -17.79 -4.61
CA PRO A 238 -24.96 -18.37 -5.15
C PRO A 238 -25.02 -19.90 -5.01
N GLY A 239 -23.88 -20.60 -5.07
CA GLY A 239 -23.86 -22.04 -4.83
C GLY A 239 -24.01 -22.41 -3.37
N ASP A 240 -23.43 -21.65 -2.45
CA ASP A 240 -23.63 -21.88 -1.01
C ASP A 240 -25.09 -21.59 -0.59
N ALA A 241 -25.73 -20.61 -1.24
CA ALA A 241 -27.16 -20.36 -1.06
C ALA A 241 -28.02 -21.55 -1.50
N GLU A 242 -27.68 -22.21 -2.62
CA GLU A 242 -28.40 -23.40 -3.08
C GLU A 242 -28.08 -24.64 -2.22
N ASP A 243 -26.83 -24.79 -1.75
CA ASP A 243 -26.42 -25.82 -0.81
C ASP A 243 -27.21 -25.71 0.51
N LEU A 244 -27.22 -24.52 1.11
CA LEU A 244 -27.99 -24.23 2.31
C LEU A 244 -29.48 -24.50 2.10
N LYS A 245 -30.04 -24.03 0.98
CA LYS A 245 -31.45 -24.22 0.66
C LYS A 245 -31.82 -25.70 0.54
N SER A 246 -30.99 -26.49 -0.14
CA SER A 246 -31.19 -27.93 -0.29
C SER A 246 -31.15 -28.62 1.07
N PHE A 247 -30.14 -28.32 1.89
CA PHE A 247 -30.01 -28.84 3.24
C PHE A 247 -31.24 -28.54 4.10
N LEU A 248 -31.72 -27.29 4.12
CA LEU A 248 -32.87 -26.89 4.93
C LEU A 248 -34.17 -27.55 4.47
N LEU A 249 -34.37 -27.73 3.16
CA LEU A 249 -35.53 -28.43 2.62
C LEU A 249 -35.53 -29.91 3.00
N ASP A 250 -34.39 -30.59 2.90
CA ASP A 250 -34.24 -32.01 3.25
C ASP A 250 -34.50 -32.27 4.75
N HIS A 251 -34.29 -31.27 5.59
CA HIS A 251 -34.52 -31.32 7.04
C HIS A 251 -35.87 -30.72 7.48
N GLY A 252 -36.79 -30.48 6.55
CA GLY A 252 -38.18 -30.11 6.87
C GLY A 252 -38.37 -28.69 7.41
N ILE A 253 -37.64 -27.71 6.87
CA ILE A 253 -37.77 -26.29 7.29
C ILE A 253 -39.19 -25.74 7.14
N ARG A 254 -40.03 -26.32 6.26
CA ARG A 254 -41.41 -25.87 6.03
C ARG A 254 -42.36 -26.34 7.12
N GLU A 255 -42.11 -27.53 7.66
CA GLU A 255 -42.90 -28.17 8.70
C GLU A 255 -42.45 -27.70 10.08
N SER A 256 -41.14 -27.64 10.33
CA SER A 256 -40.57 -27.37 11.64
C SER A 256 -39.37 -26.41 11.60
N PRO A 257 -39.59 -25.10 11.33
CA PRO A 257 -38.50 -24.15 11.09
C PRO A 257 -37.47 -24.04 12.23
N VAL A 258 -37.94 -24.00 13.48
CA VAL A 258 -37.08 -23.79 14.66
C VAL A 258 -36.15 -24.99 14.88
N THR A 259 -36.69 -26.21 14.87
CA THR A 259 -35.91 -27.43 15.10
C THR A 259 -34.92 -27.68 13.96
N THR A 260 -35.31 -27.39 12.72
CA THR A 260 -34.42 -27.49 11.56
C THR A 260 -33.27 -26.50 11.65
N LEU A 261 -33.51 -25.24 12.05
CA LEU A 261 -32.43 -24.26 12.23
C LEU A 261 -31.52 -24.60 13.41
N GLN A 262 -32.06 -25.10 14.53
CA GLN A 262 -31.25 -25.59 15.65
C GLN A 262 -30.31 -26.73 15.21
N ALA A 263 -30.84 -27.68 14.41
CA ALA A 263 -30.03 -28.75 13.84
C ALA A 263 -28.95 -28.21 12.88
N ALA A 264 -29.30 -27.24 12.04
CA ALA A 264 -28.34 -26.60 11.12
C ALA A 264 -27.22 -25.86 11.87
N VAL A 265 -27.55 -25.14 12.95
CA VAL A 265 -26.57 -24.43 13.79
C VAL A 265 -25.63 -25.41 14.47
N ALA A 266 -26.10 -26.61 14.83
CA ALA A 266 -25.27 -27.66 15.45
C ALA A 266 -24.41 -28.42 14.42
N ALA A 267 -24.85 -28.52 13.17
CA ALA A 267 -24.18 -29.29 12.12
C ALA A 267 -22.80 -28.74 11.73
N ASP A 268 -21.88 -29.62 11.32
CA ASP A 268 -20.60 -29.20 10.75
C ASP A 268 -20.88 -28.44 9.43
N PRO A 269 -20.29 -27.25 9.19
CA PRO A 269 -20.47 -26.53 7.93
C PRO A 269 -20.24 -27.37 6.66
N LYS A 270 -19.38 -28.40 6.70
CA LYS A 270 -19.15 -29.38 5.61
C LYS A 270 -20.34 -30.28 5.30
N GLN A 271 -21.29 -30.42 6.23
CA GLN A 271 -22.55 -31.13 6.01
C GLN A 271 -23.58 -30.25 5.29
N ILE A 272 -23.41 -28.92 5.36
CA ILE A 272 -24.32 -27.95 4.75
C ILE A 272 -23.78 -27.48 3.40
N LEU A 273 -22.50 -27.09 3.33
CA LEU A 273 -21.87 -26.48 2.17
C LEU A 273 -20.90 -27.44 1.47
N SER A 274 -20.76 -27.28 0.15
CA SER A 274 -19.73 -27.98 -0.62
C SER A 274 -18.34 -27.42 -0.31
N TYR A 275 -17.32 -28.27 -0.17
CA TYR A 275 -15.93 -27.86 0.06
C TYR A 275 -15.01 -28.29 -1.10
N PRO A 276 -14.08 -27.41 -1.55
CA PRO A 276 -13.81 -26.07 -1.02
C PRO A 276 -14.92 -25.05 -1.35
N VAL A 277 -15.65 -25.23 -2.44
CA VAL A 277 -16.86 -24.47 -2.81
C VAL A 277 -17.55 -25.19 -3.98
N ARG A 278 -18.87 -25.04 -4.12
CA ARG A 278 -19.60 -25.50 -5.31
C ARG A 278 -19.18 -24.63 -6.51
N PRO A 279 -18.53 -25.16 -7.56
CA PRO A 279 -18.15 -24.34 -8.70
C PRO A 279 -19.38 -23.97 -9.56
N PRO A 280 -19.35 -22.84 -10.30
CA PRO A 280 -20.34 -22.60 -11.34
C PRO A 280 -20.25 -23.73 -12.39
N SER A 281 -21.40 -24.29 -12.76
CA SER A 281 -21.50 -25.44 -13.68
C SER A 281 -22.50 -25.17 -14.79
N VAL A 282 -22.52 -26.01 -15.83
CA VAL A 282 -23.52 -25.91 -16.91
C VAL A 282 -24.96 -26.03 -16.37
N THR A 283 -25.14 -26.80 -15.28
CA THR A 283 -26.44 -26.96 -14.59
C THR A 283 -26.76 -25.80 -13.64
N PHE A 284 -25.76 -25.05 -13.17
CA PHE A 284 -25.92 -23.88 -12.29
C PHE A 284 -25.41 -22.63 -13.00
N ASN A 285 -26.29 -22.01 -13.80
CA ASN A 285 -25.90 -20.94 -14.72
C ASN A 285 -25.76 -19.58 -14.03
N PHE A 286 -24.63 -19.39 -13.36
CA PHE A 286 -24.26 -18.13 -12.70
C PHE A 286 -24.21 -16.93 -13.67
N GLU A 287 -23.79 -17.12 -14.92
CA GLU A 287 -23.62 -16.02 -15.89
C GLU A 287 -24.96 -15.30 -16.22
N ASN A 288 -26.10 -15.97 -16.00
CA ASN A 288 -27.43 -15.41 -16.21
C ASN A 288 -28.06 -14.79 -14.95
N MET A 289 -27.42 -14.91 -13.79
CA MET A 289 -27.97 -14.39 -12.54
C MET A 289 -27.72 -12.89 -12.42
N LEU A 290 -28.77 -12.13 -12.09
CA LEU A 290 -28.64 -10.72 -11.75
C LEU A 290 -27.99 -10.56 -10.37
N PRO A 291 -26.85 -9.86 -10.25
CA PRO A 291 -26.18 -9.66 -8.97
C PRO A 291 -27.06 -8.94 -7.96
N HIS A 292 -27.19 -9.51 -6.77
CA HIS A 292 -27.91 -8.91 -5.63
C HIS A 292 -27.39 -9.48 -4.32
N HIS A 293 -27.62 -8.77 -3.21
CA HIS A 293 -27.15 -9.20 -1.90
C HIS A 293 -27.88 -10.47 -1.43
N LEU A 294 -27.15 -11.58 -1.29
CA LEU A 294 -27.64 -12.88 -0.81
C LEU A 294 -27.24 -13.10 0.64
N THR A 295 -28.19 -13.46 1.49
CA THR A 295 -27.98 -13.67 2.93
C THR A 295 -28.63 -14.97 3.41
N VAL A 296 -28.11 -15.53 4.49
CA VAL A 296 -28.69 -16.71 5.16
C VAL A 296 -30.13 -16.41 5.58
N GLN A 297 -30.36 -15.26 6.18
CA GLN A 297 -31.68 -14.75 6.57
C GLN A 297 -32.61 -14.65 5.35
N GLY A 298 -32.08 -14.22 4.21
CA GLY A 298 -32.81 -14.17 2.94
C GLY A 298 -33.28 -15.55 2.48
N VAL A 299 -32.37 -16.53 2.45
CA VAL A 299 -32.68 -17.92 2.07
C VAL A 299 -33.74 -18.53 3.00
N ILE A 300 -33.58 -18.36 4.32
CA ILE A 300 -34.54 -18.88 5.31
C ILE A 300 -35.91 -18.21 5.15
N ARG A 301 -35.94 -16.88 5.00
CA ARG A 301 -37.19 -16.13 4.80
C ARG A 301 -37.94 -16.61 3.57
N ASP A 302 -37.23 -16.85 2.46
CA ASP A 302 -37.83 -17.29 1.20
C ASP A 302 -38.37 -18.72 1.32
N LEU A 303 -37.73 -19.60 2.11
CA LEU A 303 -38.19 -20.97 2.35
C LEU A 303 -39.40 -21.05 3.30
N VAL A 304 -39.41 -20.23 4.35
CA VAL A 304 -40.51 -20.17 5.32
C VAL A 304 -41.71 -19.38 4.76
N GLY A 305 -41.49 -18.52 3.76
CA GLY A 305 -42.55 -17.78 3.06
C GLY A 305 -43.13 -16.60 3.84
N ARG A 306 -42.51 -16.22 4.96
CA ARG A 306 -42.91 -15.08 5.81
C ARG A 306 -41.68 -14.41 6.43
N LYS A 307 -41.85 -13.21 6.98
CA LYS A 307 -40.80 -12.53 7.74
C LYS A 307 -40.35 -13.41 8.93
N LEU A 308 -39.06 -13.36 9.24
CA LEU A 308 -38.48 -14.06 10.39
C LEU A 308 -39.14 -13.53 11.67
N THR A 309 -39.57 -14.47 12.52
CA THR A 309 -40.09 -14.16 13.86
C THR A 309 -38.92 -13.95 14.83
N ALA A 310 -39.20 -13.36 16.01
CA ALA A 310 -38.20 -13.17 17.06
C ALA A 310 -37.54 -14.47 17.55
N GLU A 311 -38.15 -15.64 17.28
CA GLU A 311 -37.57 -16.95 17.58
C GLU A 311 -36.61 -17.46 16.49
N LEU A 312 -36.86 -17.10 15.22
CA LEU A 312 -36.06 -17.59 14.08
C LEU A 312 -34.89 -16.66 13.75
N GLU A 313 -35.02 -15.37 14.01
CA GLU A 313 -33.99 -14.36 13.70
C GLU A 313 -32.65 -14.65 14.41
N PRO A 314 -32.60 -14.93 15.74
CA PRO A 314 -31.34 -15.25 16.41
C PRO A 314 -30.69 -16.54 15.89
N LEU A 315 -31.49 -17.55 15.53
CA LEU A 315 -30.98 -18.81 14.96
C LEU A 315 -30.41 -18.59 13.55
N ALA A 316 -31.06 -17.73 12.76
CA ALA A 316 -30.57 -17.36 11.44
C ALA A 316 -29.24 -16.58 11.53
N ASP A 317 -29.11 -15.69 12.51
CA ASP A 317 -27.87 -14.94 12.76
C ASP A 317 -26.74 -15.87 13.21
N GLN A 318 -27.01 -16.77 14.17
CA GLN A 318 -26.02 -17.79 14.59
C GLN A 318 -25.57 -18.68 13.42
N LEU A 319 -26.50 -19.07 12.55
CA LEU A 319 -26.18 -19.85 11.36
C LEU A 319 -25.35 -19.02 10.38
N ALA A 320 -25.67 -17.74 10.20
CA ALA A 320 -24.91 -16.83 9.34
C ALA A 320 -23.48 -16.64 9.85
N ASP A 321 -23.28 -16.41 11.14
CA ASP A 321 -21.97 -16.24 11.77
C ASP A 321 -21.09 -17.48 11.57
N ARG A 322 -21.68 -18.67 11.75
CA ARG A 322 -21.02 -19.97 11.59
C ARG A 322 -20.66 -20.27 10.13
N LEU A 323 -21.57 -20.02 9.18
CA LEU A 323 -21.34 -20.33 7.76
C LEU A 323 -20.42 -19.32 7.06
N LEU A 324 -20.54 -18.03 7.41
CA LEU A 324 -19.73 -16.96 6.84
C LEU A 324 -18.39 -16.77 7.57
N ALA A 325 -18.16 -17.53 8.65
CA ALA A 325 -17.00 -17.42 9.51
C ALA A 325 -16.71 -15.95 9.90
N GLN A 326 -17.72 -15.26 10.44
CA GLN A 326 -17.65 -13.85 10.82
C GLN A 326 -16.65 -13.64 11.98
N GLY A 327 -15.36 -13.60 11.64
CA GLY A 327 -14.26 -13.58 12.59
C GLY A 327 -12.95 -14.12 12.02
N GLU A 328 -13.01 -14.90 10.94
CA GLU A 328 -11.83 -15.39 10.25
C GLU A 328 -11.43 -14.41 9.12
N PHE A 329 -10.21 -13.89 9.20
CA PHE A 329 -9.68 -12.94 8.21
C PHE A 329 -8.21 -13.18 7.92
N ILE A 330 -7.82 -12.87 6.69
CA ILE A 330 -6.44 -12.72 6.27
C ILE A 330 -6.07 -11.25 6.43
N LEU A 331 -5.00 -10.97 7.16
CA LEU A 331 -4.43 -9.63 7.26
C LEU A 331 -3.50 -9.39 6.08
N VAL A 332 -3.85 -8.43 5.23
CA VAL A 332 -3.07 -8.06 4.05
C VAL A 332 -2.41 -6.71 4.31
N SER A 333 -1.08 -6.65 4.30
CA SER A 333 -0.38 -5.39 4.57
C SER A 333 -0.66 -4.33 3.51
N TRP A 334 -0.60 -3.07 3.92
CA TRP A 334 -0.63 -1.93 2.99
C TRP A 334 0.51 -2.02 1.98
N TYR A 335 1.67 -2.49 2.44
CA TYR A 335 2.83 -2.71 1.62
C TYR A 335 2.56 -3.71 0.49
N PHE A 336 1.89 -4.83 0.79
CA PHE A 336 1.49 -5.81 -0.22
C PHE A 336 0.52 -5.21 -1.25
N LEU A 337 -0.52 -4.51 -0.80
CA LEU A 337 -1.51 -3.90 -1.71
C LEU A 337 -0.92 -2.78 -2.58
N LYS A 338 0.00 -1.98 -2.05
CA LYS A 338 0.55 -0.82 -2.76
C LYS A 338 1.74 -1.16 -3.67
N ASN A 339 2.54 -2.16 -3.30
CA ASN A 339 3.79 -2.47 -4.00
C ASN A 339 3.75 -3.81 -4.73
N TRP A 340 3.22 -4.86 -4.09
CA TRP A 340 3.21 -6.21 -4.66
C TRP A 340 2.04 -6.47 -5.60
N LEU A 341 0.83 -6.08 -5.21
CA LEU A 341 -0.37 -6.29 -6.02
C LEU A 341 -0.26 -5.67 -7.42
N PRO A 342 0.22 -4.42 -7.61
CA PRO A 342 0.40 -3.85 -8.95
C PRO A 342 1.49 -4.55 -9.77
N ALA A 343 2.52 -5.09 -9.11
CA ALA A 343 3.64 -5.76 -9.77
C ALA A 343 3.29 -7.20 -10.21
N LEU A 344 2.52 -7.92 -9.40
CA LEU A 344 2.11 -9.31 -9.65
C LEU A 344 0.82 -9.41 -10.48
N GLY A 345 -0.05 -8.42 -10.34
CA GLY A 345 -1.43 -8.50 -10.81
C GLY A 345 -2.35 -9.27 -9.83
N PRO A 346 -3.67 -9.13 -10.00
CA PRO A 346 -4.65 -9.59 -9.01
C PRO A 346 -4.64 -11.12 -8.84
N ASP A 347 -4.54 -11.89 -9.92
CA ASP A 347 -4.66 -13.36 -9.82
C ASP A 347 -3.44 -14.01 -9.13
N ALA A 348 -2.22 -13.57 -9.47
CA ALA A 348 -1.01 -14.06 -8.82
C ALA A 348 -0.91 -13.57 -7.36
N ALA A 349 -1.33 -12.34 -7.07
CA ALA A 349 -1.42 -11.84 -5.71
C ALA A 349 -2.44 -12.63 -4.87
N MET A 350 -3.61 -12.93 -5.42
CA MET A 350 -4.64 -13.73 -4.74
C MET A 350 -4.19 -15.18 -4.53
N PHE A 351 -3.43 -15.75 -5.47
CA PHE A 351 -2.82 -17.06 -5.30
C PHE A 351 -1.92 -17.13 -4.05
N ILE A 352 -1.12 -16.08 -3.79
CA ILE A 352 -0.31 -15.98 -2.57
C ILE A 352 -1.20 -15.94 -1.32
N LEU A 353 -2.27 -15.14 -1.32
CA LEU A 353 -3.18 -15.04 -0.17
C LEU A 353 -3.91 -16.36 0.12
N VAL A 354 -4.34 -17.07 -0.93
CA VAL A 354 -4.95 -18.40 -0.82
C VAL A 354 -3.98 -19.40 -0.20
N LEU A 355 -2.70 -19.39 -0.62
CA LEU A 355 -1.68 -20.27 -0.06
C LEU A 355 -1.33 -19.92 1.40
N ARG A 356 -1.22 -18.63 1.72
CA ARG A 356 -0.99 -18.16 3.10
C ARG A 356 -2.12 -18.57 4.04
N ASN A 357 -3.36 -18.57 3.57
CA ASN A 357 -4.52 -19.06 4.34
C ASN A 357 -4.45 -20.56 4.66
N LEU A 358 -3.65 -21.34 3.93
CA LEU A 358 -3.46 -22.77 4.18
C LEU A 358 -2.23 -23.05 5.06
N CYS A 359 -1.47 -22.02 5.42
CA CYS A 359 -0.36 -22.11 6.34
C CYS A 359 -0.84 -21.83 7.77
N TYR A 360 -0.21 -22.43 8.76
CA TYR A 360 -0.47 -22.13 10.17
C TYR A 360 0.80 -22.20 11.01
N PHE A 361 0.72 -21.63 12.19
CA PHE A 361 1.71 -21.83 13.25
C PHE A 361 0.95 -22.37 14.46
N ASN A 362 1.37 -23.54 14.94
CA ASN A 362 0.88 -24.09 16.19
C ASN A 362 1.80 -23.57 17.30
N ASP A 363 1.26 -22.79 18.21
CA ASP A 363 1.97 -22.16 19.31
C ASP A 363 2.33 -23.17 20.42
N GLU A 364 1.48 -24.15 20.68
CA GLU A 364 1.72 -25.22 21.65
C GLU A 364 2.90 -26.12 21.23
N THR A 365 3.00 -26.45 19.94
CA THR A 365 4.06 -27.35 19.43
C THR A 365 5.23 -26.63 18.79
N GLY A 366 5.10 -25.33 18.50
CA GLY A 366 6.02 -24.56 17.66
C GLY A 366 6.01 -24.99 16.18
N GLU A 367 5.08 -25.86 15.76
CA GLU A 367 5.03 -26.37 14.39
C GLU A 367 4.63 -25.23 13.43
N LEU A 368 5.59 -24.81 12.63
CA LEU A 368 5.36 -23.92 11.50
C LEU A 368 5.04 -24.75 10.25
N ARG A 369 3.78 -24.75 9.83
CA ARG A 369 3.38 -25.32 8.56
C ARG A 369 3.28 -24.23 7.50
N ASP A 370 4.33 -24.12 6.71
CA ASP A 370 4.44 -23.22 5.56
C ASP A 370 4.57 -23.99 4.22
N GLU A 371 4.37 -25.32 4.27
CA GLU A 371 4.31 -26.18 3.11
C GLU A 371 2.88 -26.69 2.86
N VAL A 372 2.37 -26.42 1.67
CA VAL A 372 0.97 -26.63 1.30
C VAL A 372 0.87 -27.56 0.10
N TRP A 373 0.04 -28.59 0.23
CA TRP A 373 -0.35 -29.45 -0.89
C TRP A 373 -1.63 -28.94 -1.53
N ILE A 374 -1.64 -28.83 -2.86
CA ILE A 374 -2.85 -28.59 -3.65
C ILE A 374 -3.12 -29.82 -4.52
N GLU A 375 -4.19 -30.53 -4.16
CA GLU A 375 -4.71 -31.66 -4.92
C GLU A 375 -5.33 -31.19 -6.24
N GLY A 376 -5.10 -31.92 -7.33
CA GLY A 376 -5.57 -31.53 -8.68
C GLY A 376 -4.68 -30.49 -9.38
N GLY A 377 -3.62 -30.03 -8.72
CA GLY A 377 -2.53 -29.28 -9.34
C GLY A 377 -2.98 -27.94 -9.93
N TYR A 378 -2.55 -27.62 -11.15
CA TYR A 378 -2.86 -26.33 -11.78
C TYR A 378 -4.34 -26.16 -12.13
N GLU A 379 -5.04 -27.27 -12.40
CA GLU A 379 -6.48 -27.25 -12.68
C GLU A 379 -7.25 -26.77 -11.45
N ALA A 380 -6.95 -27.35 -10.28
CA ALA A 380 -7.59 -26.99 -9.03
C ALA A 380 -7.29 -25.54 -8.62
N ILE A 381 -6.07 -25.06 -8.84
CA ILE A 381 -5.71 -23.66 -8.59
C ILE A 381 -6.51 -22.74 -9.51
N ALA A 382 -6.57 -23.03 -10.80
CA ALA A 382 -7.29 -22.22 -11.77
C ALA A 382 -8.79 -22.18 -11.45
N GLN A 383 -9.39 -23.33 -11.16
CA GLN A 383 -10.78 -23.43 -10.74
C GLN A 383 -11.05 -22.62 -9.47
N ARG A 384 -10.17 -22.71 -8.47
CA ARG A 384 -10.29 -21.97 -7.20
C ARG A 384 -10.17 -20.46 -7.39
N LEU A 385 -9.37 -19.99 -8.34
CA LEU A 385 -9.17 -18.57 -8.64
C LEU A 385 -10.16 -18.02 -9.69
N GLY A 386 -11.09 -18.84 -10.22
CA GLY A 386 -12.00 -18.43 -11.29
C GLY A 386 -11.33 -18.24 -12.65
N ILE A 387 -10.15 -18.81 -12.86
CA ILE A 387 -9.37 -18.68 -14.10
C ILE A 387 -9.84 -19.73 -15.11
N LYS A 388 -10.38 -19.27 -16.24
CA LYS A 388 -10.91 -20.15 -17.31
C LYS A 388 -9.86 -21.05 -17.96
N ASN A 389 -8.60 -20.60 -18.04
CA ASN A 389 -7.51 -21.34 -18.68
C ASN A 389 -6.43 -21.74 -17.66
N PRO A 390 -6.38 -23.01 -17.23
CA PRO A 390 -5.40 -23.54 -16.28
C PRO A 390 -3.94 -23.37 -16.70
N ARG A 391 -3.68 -23.26 -18.01
CA ARG A 391 -2.32 -23.00 -18.52
C ARG A 391 -1.76 -21.66 -18.05
N THR A 392 -2.63 -20.70 -17.71
CA THR A 392 -2.21 -19.40 -17.17
C THR A 392 -1.50 -19.56 -15.82
N VAL A 393 -1.99 -20.44 -14.95
CA VAL A 393 -1.34 -20.74 -13.67
C VAL A 393 -0.01 -21.45 -13.91
N ALA A 394 0.04 -22.34 -14.91
CA ALA A 394 1.26 -23.05 -15.25
C ALA A 394 2.40 -22.14 -15.74
N THR A 395 2.11 -20.94 -16.27
CA THR A 395 3.14 -19.98 -16.69
C THR A 395 3.70 -19.13 -15.55
N TRP A 396 3.03 -19.09 -14.39
CA TRP A 396 3.49 -18.32 -13.23
C TRP A 396 4.69 -18.94 -12.52
N LEU A 397 4.95 -20.22 -12.76
CA LEU A 397 6.03 -20.95 -12.11
C LEU A 397 6.96 -21.54 -13.17
N PRO A 398 8.26 -21.69 -12.87
CA PRO A 398 9.22 -22.31 -13.80
C PRO A 398 8.76 -23.68 -14.28
N ALA A 399 9.07 -24.01 -15.54
CA ALA A 399 8.73 -25.32 -16.10
C ALA A 399 9.52 -26.44 -15.37
N LYS A 400 8.85 -27.54 -14.99
CA LYS A 400 9.52 -28.69 -14.35
C LYS A 400 10.18 -29.63 -15.37
N ILE A 401 9.62 -29.67 -16.58
CA ILE A 401 10.06 -30.54 -17.66
C ILE A 401 10.46 -29.60 -18.79
N GLU A 402 11.76 -29.54 -19.10
CA GLU A 402 12.26 -28.87 -20.29
C GLU A 402 11.68 -29.59 -21.51
N ARG A 403 10.75 -28.93 -22.22
CA ARG A 403 10.31 -29.43 -23.52
C ARG A 403 11.33 -29.00 -24.57
N GLY A 404 11.75 -29.96 -25.39
CA GLY A 404 12.93 -29.90 -26.26
C GLY A 404 13.01 -28.73 -27.25
N LYS A 405 14.24 -28.57 -27.78
CA LYS A 405 14.80 -27.53 -28.67
C LYS A 405 13.86 -26.36 -29.00
N ARG A 406 14.18 -25.21 -28.36
CA ARG A 406 13.70 -23.87 -28.75
C ARG A 406 14.09 -23.62 -30.22
N LYS A 407 13.24 -22.88 -30.94
CA LYS A 407 13.64 -22.29 -32.23
C LYS A 407 14.76 -21.29 -31.96
N ASP A 408 15.80 -21.31 -32.78
CA ASP A 408 16.96 -20.42 -32.65
C ASP A 408 16.61 -18.96 -32.99
N GLU A 409 15.54 -18.73 -33.76
CA GLU A 409 15.00 -17.41 -34.07
C GLU A 409 13.60 -17.24 -33.44
N LEU A 410 13.49 -16.30 -32.50
CA LEU A 410 12.25 -15.86 -31.87
C LEU A 410 11.84 -14.50 -32.47
N THR A 411 10.54 -14.24 -32.54
CA THR A 411 10.06 -12.90 -32.92
C THR A 411 10.15 -11.97 -31.70
N ASP A 412 10.38 -10.67 -31.91
CA ASP A 412 10.43 -9.66 -30.84
C ASP A 412 9.25 -9.74 -29.86
N ARG A 413 8.04 -10.00 -30.39
CA ARG A 413 6.82 -10.17 -29.58
C ARG A 413 6.89 -11.39 -28.67
N THR A 414 7.52 -12.46 -29.13
CA THR A 414 7.69 -13.68 -28.36
C THR A 414 8.73 -13.47 -27.26
N ASP A 415 9.83 -12.77 -27.55
CA ASP A 415 10.85 -12.41 -26.55
C ASP A 415 10.31 -11.49 -25.47
N GLN A 416 9.55 -10.46 -25.83
CA GLN A 416 8.89 -9.58 -24.86
C GLN A 416 7.95 -10.36 -23.93
N GLU A 417 7.18 -11.32 -24.47
CA GLU A 417 6.30 -12.16 -23.67
C GLU A 417 7.09 -13.14 -22.78
N PHE A 418 8.23 -13.65 -23.22
CA PHE A 418 9.13 -14.44 -22.38
C PHE A 418 9.71 -13.61 -21.24
N THR A 419 10.24 -12.42 -21.51
CA THR A 419 10.76 -11.50 -20.49
C THR A 419 9.68 -11.12 -19.47
N ARG A 420 8.46 -10.84 -19.93
CA ARG A 420 7.31 -10.56 -19.05
C ARG A 420 6.99 -11.74 -18.13
N ARG A 421 7.01 -12.97 -18.66
CA ARG A 421 6.77 -14.19 -17.88
C ARG A 421 7.88 -14.45 -16.88
N GLN A 422 9.13 -14.30 -17.29
CA GLN A 422 10.28 -14.48 -16.41
C GLN A 422 10.21 -13.51 -15.23
N ARG A 423 9.94 -12.23 -15.50
CA ARG A 423 9.75 -11.22 -14.44
C ARG A 423 8.65 -11.60 -13.44
N LEU A 424 7.51 -12.11 -13.92
CA LEU A 424 6.44 -12.57 -13.03
C LEU A 424 6.86 -13.79 -12.20
N GLN A 425 7.59 -14.74 -12.80
CA GLN A 425 8.12 -15.92 -12.12
C GLN A 425 9.11 -15.54 -11.02
N ASP A 426 10.02 -14.60 -11.29
CA ASP A 426 11.01 -14.14 -10.33
C ASP A 426 10.34 -13.44 -9.14
N LEU A 427 9.37 -12.56 -9.42
CA LEU A 427 8.61 -11.86 -8.38
C LEU A 427 7.73 -12.82 -7.55
N LEU A 428 7.05 -13.77 -8.18
CA LEU A 428 6.23 -14.76 -7.48
C LEU A 428 7.07 -15.75 -6.68
N GLY A 429 8.28 -16.09 -7.18
CA GLY A 429 9.23 -17.00 -6.52
C GLY A 429 9.71 -16.51 -5.15
N LEU A 430 9.67 -15.19 -4.91
CA LEU A 430 9.93 -14.61 -3.57
C LEU A 430 8.85 -14.98 -2.54
N PHE A 431 7.66 -15.40 -3.00
CA PHE A 431 6.56 -15.81 -2.14
C PHE A 431 6.30 -17.31 -2.15
N VAL A 432 6.41 -17.94 -3.32
CA VAL A 432 5.91 -19.30 -3.54
C VAL A 432 6.92 -20.09 -4.34
N ASN A 433 7.45 -21.15 -3.72
CA ASN A 433 8.34 -22.09 -4.38
C ASN A 433 7.69 -23.46 -4.48
N ARG A 434 7.60 -24.00 -5.70
CA ARG A 434 7.06 -25.34 -5.92
C ARG A 434 8.15 -26.38 -5.62
N THR A 435 8.03 -27.08 -4.50
CA THR A 435 9.07 -27.97 -3.96
C THR A 435 8.88 -29.43 -4.39
N ASP A 436 7.65 -29.91 -4.50
CA ASP A 436 7.38 -31.32 -4.78
C ASP A 436 6.09 -31.54 -5.59
N HIS A 437 5.88 -32.78 -6.03
CA HIS A 437 4.69 -33.25 -6.71
C HIS A 437 4.42 -34.72 -6.44
N ARG A 438 3.16 -35.11 -6.47
CA ARG A 438 2.76 -36.52 -6.44
C ARG A 438 1.61 -36.78 -7.41
N MET A 439 1.48 -38.02 -7.84
CA MET A 439 0.29 -38.47 -8.55
C MET A 439 -0.64 -39.16 -7.56
N ASN A 440 -1.90 -38.74 -7.55
CA ASN A 440 -2.92 -39.41 -6.76
C ASN A 440 -3.35 -40.72 -7.43
N SER A 441 -4.02 -41.58 -6.66
CA SER A 441 -4.63 -42.84 -7.15
C SER A 441 -5.59 -42.65 -8.32
N THR A 442 -6.14 -41.44 -8.50
CA THR A 442 -7.02 -41.04 -9.60
C THR A 442 -6.29 -40.55 -10.86
N GLY A 443 -4.96 -40.52 -10.85
CA GLY A 443 -4.13 -40.01 -11.96
C GLY A 443 -4.01 -38.49 -12.02
N SER A 444 -4.57 -37.77 -11.05
CA SER A 444 -4.42 -36.31 -10.93
C SER A 444 -3.08 -35.93 -10.27
N TYR A 445 -2.42 -34.90 -10.79
CA TYR A 445 -1.21 -34.36 -10.19
C TYR A 445 -1.56 -33.48 -8.99
N ALA A 446 -0.79 -33.58 -7.91
CA ALA A 446 -0.79 -32.67 -6.79
C ALA A 446 0.55 -31.96 -6.71
N TRP A 447 0.53 -30.67 -6.34
CA TRP A 447 1.73 -29.84 -6.19
C TRP A 447 1.93 -29.44 -4.74
N LYS A 448 3.19 -29.49 -4.29
CA LYS A 448 3.61 -28.98 -2.98
C LYS A 448 4.27 -27.61 -3.16
N PHE A 449 3.87 -26.65 -2.34
CA PHE A 449 4.38 -25.30 -2.35
C PHE A 449 4.96 -24.94 -0.98
N LYS A 450 6.16 -24.38 -0.96
CA LYS A 450 6.72 -23.65 0.18
C LYS A 450 6.30 -22.19 0.06
N VAL A 451 5.72 -21.65 1.13
CA VAL A 451 5.01 -20.36 1.11
C VAL A 451 5.64 -19.39 2.11
N GLN A 452 6.03 -18.21 1.64
CA GLN A 452 6.51 -17.12 2.46
C GLN A 452 5.33 -16.41 3.14
N ARG A 453 5.28 -16.46 4.48
CA ARG A 453 4.17 -15.91 5.28
C ARG A 453 4.24 -14.40 5.49
N VAL A 454 5.45 -13.82 5.49
CA VAL A 454 5.67 -12.38 5.68
C VAL A 454 5.99 -11.73 4.34
N ASP A 455 5.64 -10.47 4.15
CA ASP A 455 5.96 -9.78 2.90
C ASP A 455 7.49 -9.56 2.76
N PRO A 456 8.11 -10.08 1.67
CA PRO A 456 9.46 -9.69 1.30
C PRO A 456 9.46 -8.24 0.82
N LEU A 457 10.62 -7.58 0.89
CA LEU A 457 10.81 -6.30 0.25
C LEU A 457 10.82 -6.48 -1.27
N THR A 458 10.34 -5.49 -2.00
CA THR A 458 10.49 -5.49 -3.46
C THR A 458 11.99 -5.35 -3.77
N PRO A 459 12.47 -5.80 -4.94
CA PRO A 459 13.88 -5.65 -5.29
C PRO A 459 14.40 -4.21 -5.12
N GLN A 460 13.57 -3.22 -5.46
CA GLN A 460 13.89 -1.80 -5.28
C GLN A 460 14.01 -1.41 -3.80
N HIS A 461 13.07 -1.83 -2.96
CA HIS A 461 13.11 -1.52 -1.53
C HIS A 461 14.19 -2.31 -0.79
N GLU A 462 14.60 -3.47 -1.31
CA GLU A 462 15.74 -4.22 -0.81
C GLU A 462 17.05 -3.46 -1.04
N THR A 463 17.23 -2.86 -2.23
CA THR A 463 18.37 -1.95 -2.49
C THR A 463 18.36 -0.74 -1.55
N VAL A 464 17.18 -0.14 -1.32
CA VAL A 464 17.04 0.97 -0.36
C VAL A 464 17.41 0.54 1.05
N ARG A 465 16.93 -0.63 1.50
CA ARG A 465 17.28 -1.19 2.81
C ARG A 465 18.79 -1.36 2.95
N GLN A 466 19.44 -1.97 1.96
CA GLN A 466 20.88 -2.22 1.98
C GLN A 466 21.68 -0.91 2.03
N ALA A 467 21.34 0.07 1.18
CA ALA A 467 21.99 1.38 1.19
C ALA A 467 21.81 2.09 2.54
N ALA A 468 20.59 2.11 3.09
CA ALA A 468 20.31 2.72 4.37
C ALA A 468 21.06 2.03 5.52
N SER A 469 21.09 0.69 5.54
CA SER A 469 21.83 -0.07 6.55
C SER A 469 23.34 0.20 6.49
N SER A 470 23.93 0.24 5.30
CA SER A 470 25.36 0.55 5.15
C SER A 470 25.72 1.95 5.68
N LEU A 471 24.80 2.91 5.53
CA LEU A 471 25.04 4.28 5.96
C LEU A 471 24.81 4.50 7.44
N LEU A 472 23.84 3.81 8.03
CA LEU A 472 23.69 3.79 9.48
C LEU A 472 24.92 3.17 10.14
N ALA A 473 25.40 2.03 9.63
CA ALA A 473 26.64 1.41 10.11
C ALA A 473 27.85 2.35 10.00
N ALA A 474 28.03 3.01 8.84
CA ALA A 474 29.11 3.97 8.66
C ALA A 474 28.99 5.20 9.59
N SER A 475 27.77 5.60 9.94
CA SER A 475 27.52 6.73 10.85
C SER A 475 27.79 6.35 12.31
N GLU A 476 27.49 5.11 12.69
CA GLU A 476 27.85 4.54 14.00
C GLU A 476 29.37 4.39 14.13
N ASP A 477 30.04 3.84 13.11
CA ASP A 477 31.51 3.72 13.09
C ASP A 477 32.23 5.07 13.21
N GLN A 478 31.58 6.14 12.74
CA GLN A 478 32.08 7.53 12.83
C GLN A 478 31.67 8.25 14.12
N GLY A 479 30.90 7.62 15.02
CA GLY A 479 30.43 8.20 16.28
C GLY A 479 29.34 9.27 16.12
N VAL A 480 28.82 9.49 14.92
CA VAL A 480 27.82 10.53 14.61
C VAL A 480 26.48 10.24 15.32
N VAL A 481 26.14 8.96 15.45
CA VAL A 481 24.91 8.50 16.12
C VAL A 481 24.98 8.77 17.62
N ASP A 482 26.14 8.49 18.24
CA ASP A 482 26.38 8.76 19.66
C ASP A 482 26.37 10.27 19.96
N GLU A 483 26.95 11.09 19.07
CA GLU A 483 26.88 12.55 19.15
C GLU A 483 25.43 13.06 19.08
N LEU A 484 24.61 12.46 18.21
CA LEU A 484 23.20 12.80 18.08
C LEU A 484 22.38 12.43 19.33
N PHE A 485 22.57 11.23 19.87
CA PHE A 485 21.86 10.80 21.09
C PHE A 485 22.33 11.58 22.33
N SER A 486 23.63 11.86 22.44
CA SER A 486 24.18 12.72 23.48
C SER A 486 23.61 14.15 23.40
N TRP A 487 23.47 14.68 22.18
CA TRP A 487 22.82 15.97 21.95
C TRP A 487 21.33 15.96 22.35
N LEU A 488 20.59 14.92 21.98
CA LEU A 488 19.17 14.77 22.32
C LEU A 488 18.92 14.63 23.82
N GLY A 489 19.78 13.89 24.54
CA GLY A 489 19.69 13.72 26.00
C GLY A 489 20.02 14.99 26.79
N GLY A 490 20.68 15.98 26.19
CA GLY A 490 21.07 17.24 26.82
C GLY A 490 20.03 18.37 26.76
N VAL A 491 18.86 18.16 26.15
CA VAL A 491 17.85 19.21 25.93
C VAL A 491 16.83 19.26 27.06
N THR A 492 16.94 20.23 27.98
CA THR A 492 15.91 20.53 29.01
C THR A 492 14.97 21.67 28.56
N ASN A 493 13.68 21.59 28.93
CA ASN A 493 12.54 22.37 28.39
C ASN A 493 12.54 23.91 28.53
N ASP A 494 13.62 24.55 28.98
CA ASP A 494 13.59 25.99 29.22
C ASP A 494 13.93 26.87 28.00
N CYS A 495 13.20 27.99 27.97
CA CYS A 495 13.13 28.97 26.90
C CYS A 495 14.49 29.58 26.49
N ILE A 496 14.94 29.32 25.26
CA ILE A 496 16.08 30.02 24.62
C ILE A 496 15.65 31.27 23.82
N GLU A 497 15.96 32.48 24.32
CA GLU A 497 16.14 33.67 23.48
C GLU A 497 17.42 33.52 22.65
N THR A 498 17.32 33.78 21.35
CA THR A 498 18.44 33.74 20.41
C THR A 498 19.45 34.85 20.72
N VAL A 499 20.56 34.51 21.38
CA VAL A 499 21.77 35.34 21.37
C VAL A 499 22.71 34.80 20.31
N LYS A 500 22.93 35.62 19.28
CA LYS A 500 23.90 35.42 18.22
C LYS A 500 25.31 35.25 18.82
N THR A 501 25.91 34.08 18.61
CA THR A 501 27.29 33.89 18.12
C THR A 501 27.60 32.39 18.07
N GLU A 502 27.96 31.93 16.86
CA GLU A 502 28.62 30.66 16.54
C GLU A 502 27.81 29.34 16.61
N SER A 503 27.67 28.75 15.41
CA SER A 503 27.73 27.32 15.07
C SER A 503 27.00 26.27 15.92
N LYS A 504 25.72 26.48 16.29
CA LYS A 504 24.83 25.37 16.71
C LYS A 504 23.38 25.59 16.23
N VAL A 505 22.75 24.52 15.74
CA VAL A 505 21.32 24.45 15.39
C VAL A 505 20.51 24.17 16.66
N VAL A 506 19.45 24.95 16.88
CA VAL A 506 18.51 24.81 18.01
C VAL A 506 17.11 24.53 17.44
N LEU A 507 16.42 23.51 17.96
CA LEU A 507 15.04 23.16 17.60
C LEU A 507 14.09 23.38 18.78
N ARG A 508 12.88 23.87 18.51
CA ARG A 508 11.75 23.97 19.47
C ARG A 508 10.49 23.34 18.89
N LEU A 509 9.68 22.72 19.76
CA LEU A 509 8.31 22.28 19.50
C LEU A 509 7.31 23.41 19.77
N SER A 510 6.28 23.53 18.93
CA SER A 510 5.09 24.30 19.25
C SER A 510 3.85 23.43 19.09
N ASN A 511 2.98 23.46 20.09
CA ASN A 511 1.63 22.94 19.97
C ASN A 511 0.67 24.02 20.47
N LEU A 512 0.02 24.73 19.54
CA LEU A 512 -1.44 24.87 19.54
C LEU A 512 -1.88 25.67 18.30
N ALA A 513 -2.86 25.09 17.60
CA ALA A 513 -3.84 25.77 16.75
C ALA A 513 -3.32 26.61 15.56
N ASN A 514 -3.51 26.02 14.38
CA ASN A 514 -3.58 26.66 13.06
C ASN A 514 -2.31 27.34 12.52
N GLY A 515 -1.68 26.64 11.58
CA GLY A 515 -0.82 27.24 10.55
C GLY A 515 0.64 26.84 10.68
N CYS A 516 1.31 26.74 9.53
CA CYS A 516 2.77 26.65 9.35
C CYS A 516 3.41 25.24 9.32
N SER A 517 3.06 24.43 8.31
CA SER A 517 3.94 23.35 7.81
C SER A 517 5.04 23.85 6.85
N GLU A 518 5.01 25.13 6.44
CA GLU A 518 5.92 25.69 5.43
C GLU A 518 7.28 26.15 6.02
N THR A 519 7.32 26.58 7.30
CA THR A 519 8.55 27.13 7.91
C THR A 519 9.58 26.06 8.27
N LEU A 520 9.15 24.85 8.68
CA LEU A 520 10.04 23.75 9.03
C LEU A 520 10.77 23.18 7.80
N THR A 521 10.12 23.20 6.65
CA THR A 521 10.67 22.70 5.37
C THR A 521 11.73 23.66 4.82
N GLY A 522 11.50 24.98 4.94
CA GLY A 522 12.49 26.00 4.57
C GLY A 522 13.73 25.95 5.44
N ILE A 523 13.56 25.83 6.76
CA ILE A 523 14.69 25.83 7.71
C ILE A 523 15.50 24.52 7.65
N LEU A 524 14.86 23.37 7.40
CA LEU A 524 15.58 22.11 7.11
C LEU A 524 16.32 22.15 5.76
N ASN A 525 15.85 22.92 4.78
CA ASN A 525 16.61 23.16 3.54
C ASN A 525 17.82 24.07 3.81
N ASP A 526 17.64 25.15 4.58
CA ASP A 526 18.69 26.13 4.88
C ASP A 526 19.79 25.58 5.83
N CYS A 527 19.44 24.71 6.79
CA CYS A 527 20.43 24.04 7.67
C CYS A 527 21.28 23.00 6.95
N ILE A 528 20.77 22.42 5.85
CA ILE A 528 21.52 21.44 5.05
C ILE A 528 22.44 22.16 4.04
N GLU A 529 22.06 23.35 3.57
CA GLU A 529 22.92 24.19 2.72
C GLU A 529 24.08 24.88 3.47
N THR A 530 24.06 24.96 4.80
CA THR A 530 25.07 25.70 5.59
C THR A 530 26.19 24.83 6.20
N LEU A 531 26.20 23.52 5.97
CA LEU A 531 27.34 22.65 6.28
C LEU A 531 28.41 22.75 5.17
N ASN A 532 29.16 23.85 5.17
CA ASN A 532 30.35 23.98 4.35
C ASN A 532 31.53 23.37 5.12
N LEU A 533 31.69 22.05 5.01
CA LEU A 533 32.88 21.33 5.49
C LEU A 533 33.68 20.87 4.27
N GLU A 534 34.89 21.39 4.15
CA GLU A 534 35.85 21.00 3.13
C GLU A 534 36.20 19.51 3.29
N GLY A 535 35.66 18.64 2.43
CA GLY A 535 36.15 17.27 2.24
C GLY A 535 35.09 16.18 2.05
N ASN A 536 34.74 15.92 0.78
CA ASN A 536 34.21 14.67 0.18
C ASN A 536 33.00 13.96 0.80
N ASP A 537 31.81 14.38 0.34
CA ASP A 537 30.80 13.59 -0.39
C ASP A 537 30.47 12.15 0.06
N CYS A 538 29.42 11.99 0.87
CA CYS A 538 28.57 10.77 0.92
C CYS A 538 27.19 11.01 1.57
N PHE A 539 27.07 11.95 2.51
CA PHE A 539 25.86 12.13 3.33
C PHE A 539 24.75 12.95 2.62
N GLU A 540 25.13 13.96 1.83
CA GLU A 540 24.19 14.83 1.11
C GLU A 540 23.41 14.06 0.02
N THR A 541 24.07 13.13 -0.66
CA THR A 541 23.49 12.25 -1.69
C THR A 541 22.44 11.32 -1.09
N LEU A 542 22.67 10.80 0.12
CA LEU A 542 21.65 9.98 0.78
C LEU A 542 20.49 10.81 1.29
N LEU A 543 20.74 12.00 1.85
CA LEU A 543 19.67 12.85 2.35
C LEU A 543 18.78 13.35 1.20
N LYS A 544 19.37 13.72 0.05
CA LYS A 544 18.62 14.03 -1.18
C LYS A 544 17.80 12.83 -1.68
N THR A 545 18.29 11.61 -1.49
CA THR A 545 17.59 10.37 -1.87
C THR A 545 16.41 10.09 -0.92
N LEU A 546 16.60 10.20 0.40
CA LEU A 546 15.54 10.05 1.40
C LEU A 546 14.48 11.16 1.32
N LYS A 547 14.88 12.40 1.00
CA LYS A 547 13.97 13.53 0.74
C LYS A 547 13.18 13.33 -0.56
N ARG A 548 13.79 12.77 -1.61
CA ARG A 548 13.09 12.30 -2.83
C ARG A 548 12.06 11.22 -2.54
N PHE A 549 12.32 10.32 -1.59
CA PHE A 549 11.33 9.30 -1.17
C PHE A 549 10.14 9.91 -0.42
N LYS A 550 10.37 10.85 0.50
CA LYS A 550 9.33 11.51 1.31
C LYS A 550 8.40 12.42 0.49
N ASP A 551 8.93 13.10 -0.53
CA ASP A 551 8.18 14.04 -1.38
C ASP A 551 7.76 13.47 -2.74
N SER A 552 7.75 12.14 -2.89
CA SER A 552 7.19 11.47 -4.07
C SER A 552 5.65 11.56 -4.09
N GLN A 553 5.12 12.76 -4.34
CA GLN A 553 3.80 12.87 -4.95
C GLN A 553 3.85 12.15 -6.31
N LYS A 554 2.94 11.20 -6.48
CA LYS A 554 2.55 10.60 -7.75
C LYS A 554 2.44 11.69 -8.83
N ASP A 555 3.42 11.75 -9.73
CA ASP A 555 3.17 12.38 -11.01
C ASP A 555 2.23 11.49 -11.81
N LYS A 556 1.08 12.08 -12.15
CA LYS A 556 0.26 11.62 -13.25
C LYS A 556 1.13 11.70 -14.50
N ASP A 557 1.30 10.58 -15.18
CA ASP A 557 1.49 10.56 -16.62
C ASP A 557 0.34 11.32 -17.28
N THR A 558 0.57 12.60 -17.54
CA THR A 558 -0.06 13.32 -18.63
C THR A 558 1.02 13.65 -19.64
N SER A 559 1.54 12.59 -20.27
CA SER A 559 2.15 12.66 -21.59
C SER A 559 1.32 11.77 -22.50
N SER A 560 0.34 12.39 -23.18
CA SER A 560 -0.34 11.78 -24.30
C SER A 560 0.46 12.08 -25.57
N THR A 561 1.32 11.16 -26.01
CA THR A 561 1.60 10.92 -27.44
C THR A 561 2.51 9.71 -27.64
N GLN A 562 2.23 9.02 -28.75
CA GLN A 562 2.67 7.70 -29.21
C GLN A 562 4.15 7.52 -29.56
N ASP A 563 4.54 6.24 -29.62
CA ASP A 563 5.39 5.53 -30.60
C ASP A 563 6.66 6.22 -31.15
N SER A 564 7.81 5.53 -31.03
CA SER A 564 8.94 5.45 -32.00
C SER A 564 9.94 4.40 -31.47
N SER A 565 10.02 3.19 -32.02
CA SER A 565 10.79 2.72 -33.19
C SER A 565 12.29 2.50 -32.95
N ASN A 566 12.69 1.22 -33.00
CA ASN A 566 14.06 0.68 -33.01
C ASN A 566 14.86 1.14 -34.24
N LEU A 567 16.15 1.47 -34.06
CA LEU A 567 17.22 1.33 -35.07
C LEU A 567 18.59 1.09 -34.36
N PRO A 568 19.59 0.49 -35.06
CA PRO A 568 20.70 -0.25 -34.47
C PRO A 568 21.93 0.59 -34.09
N VAL A 569 22.71 0.00 -33.19
CA VAL A 569 23.97 0.47 -32.59
C VAL A 569 25.10 0.51 -33.63
N ASP A 570 25.78 1.65 -33.73
CA ASP A 570 27.20 1.77 -34.07
C ASP A 570 27.75 3.14 -33.58
N ASP A 571 28.85 3.08 -32.82
CA ASP A 571 29.77 4.14 -32.31
C ASP A 571 29.27 5.23 -31.31
N PRO A 572 29.61 5.17 -29.99
CA PRO A 572 28.88 5.90 -28.94
C PRO A 572 29.16 7.40 -28.75
N TYR A 573 30.26 7.96 -29.24
CA TYR A 573 30.66 9.33 -28.85
C TYR A 573 30.23 10.46 -29.81
N LEU A 574 29.68 10.14 -30.98
CA LEU A 574 29.27 11.12 -32.00
C LEU A 574 27.74 11.27 -32.18
N GLN A 575 26.94 10.34 -31.64
CA GLN A 575 25.50 10.24 -31.96
C GLN A 575 24.54 11.13 -31.14
N SER A 576 24.96 11.71 -30.01
CA SER A 576 24.03 12.41 -29.10
C SER A 576 23.41 13.68 -29.68
N VAL A 577 24.05 14.28 -30.70
CA VAL A 577 23.69 15.61 -31.24
C VAL A 577 23.49 15.63 -32.77
N GLU A 578 23.88 14.57 -33.50
CA GLU A 578 23.70 14.47 -34.96
C GLU A 578 22.24 14.57 -35.41
N ALA A 579 21.32 14.13 -34.55
CA ALA A 579 19.88 14.20 -34.79
C ALA A 579 19.36 15.64 -34.85
N VAL A 580 20.13 16.65 -34.43
CA VAL A 580 19.69 18.05 -34.30
C VAL A 580 20.64 19.08 -34.93
N THR A 581 21.79 18.65 -35.45
CA THR A 581 22.81 19.53 -36.08
C THR A 581 22.69 19.58 -37.61
N ASP A 582 23.13 20.66 -38.23
CA ASP A 582 23.31 20.75 -39.69
C ASP A 582 24.71 20.29 -40.12
N ALA A 583 25.04 20.41 -41.41
CA ALA A 583 26.32 19.98 -41.97
C ALA A 583 27.53 20.76 -41.44
N ASN A 584 27.31 21.90 -40.78
CA ASN A 584 28.35 22.74 -40.18
C ASN A 584 28.47 22.52 -38.65
N GLY A 585 27.62 21.66 -38.07
CA GLY A 585 27.57 21.42 -36.63
C GLY A 585 26.72 22.41 -35.84
N ASP A 586 26.00 23.31 -36.52
CA ASP A 586 25.08 24.29 -35.91
C ASP A 586 23.66 23.70 -35.76
N TRP A 587 22.80 24.37 -35.00
CA TRP A 587 21.41 23.94 -34.82
C TRP A 587 20.63 23.90 -36.15
N SER A 588 20.12 22.72 -36.51
CA SER A 588 19.24 22.56 -37.67
C SER A 588 17.78 22.77 -37.29
N LEU A 589 17.20 23.90 -37.71
CA LEU A 589 15.77 24.18 -37.49
C LEU A 589 14.88 23.10 -38.11
N GLU A 590 15.27 22.57 -39.27
CA GLU A 590 14.51 21.52 -39.94
C GLU A 590 14.45 20.22 -39.12
N LYS A 591 15.57 19.83 -38.51
CA LYS A 591 15.64 18.65 -37.66
C LYS A 591 14.91 18.87 -36.32
N LEU A 592 15.08 20.05 -35.70
CA LEU A 592 14.36 20.42 -34.46
C LEU A 592 12.84 20.40 -34.64
N LEU A 593 12.34 20.77 -35.82
CA LEU A 593 10.91 20.77 -36.15
C LEU A 593 10.38 19.41 -36.62
N ALA A 594 11.17 18.32 -36.56
CA ALA A 594 10.73 16.99 -37.00
C ALA A 594 9.46 16.51 -36.29
N ARG A 595 9.26 16.90 -35.02
CA ARG A 595 8.09 16.56 -34.21
C ARG A 595 6.89 17.51 -34.39
N ALA A 596 7.07 18.62 -35.11
CA ALA A 596 5.98 19.57 -35.37
C ALA A 596 5.04 19.05 -36.47
N ASP A 597 3.76 19.42 -36.41
CA ASP A 597 2.82 19.07 -37.47
C ASP A 597 3.24 19.69 -38.82
N LYS A 598 2.86 19.02 -39.92
CA LYS A 598 3.25 19.39 -41.29
C LYS A 598 2.89 20.85 -41.65
N LYS A 599 1.88 21.44 -41.02
CA LYS A 599 1.46 22.82 -41.27
C LYS A 599 2.35 23.81 -40.54
N ASN A 600 2.56 23.62 -39.23
CA ASN A 600 3.44 24.50 -38.45
C ASN A 600 4.91 24.37 -38.87
N ARG A 601 5.39 23.16 -39.23
CA ARG A 601 6.75 22.97 -39.78
C ARG A 601 6.99 23.81 -41.04
N ARG A 602 6.05 23.84 -41.98
CA ARG A 602 6.18 24.66 -43.21
C ARG A 602 6.19 26.15 -42.89
N ILE A 603 5.27 26.61 -42.03
CA ILE A 603 5.17 28.02 -41.64
C ILE A 603 6.46 28.51 -40.99
N LEU A 604 7.02 27.74 -40.05
CA LEU A 604 8.23 28.13 -39.34
C LEU A 604 9.49 28.06 -40.21
N LEU A 605 9.58 27.08 -41.13
CA LEU A 605 10.69 27.02 -42.09
C LEU A 605 10.67 28.17 -43.11
N ASP A 606 9.48 28.68 -43.46
CA ASP A 606 9.35 29.84 -44.36
C ASP A 606 9.60 31.18 -43.62
N GLN A 607 9.34 31.24 -42.31
CA GLN A 607 9.41 32.47 -41.50
C GLN A 607 10.76 32.70 -40.82
N GLU A 608 11.37 31.63 -40.29
CA GLU A 608 12.57 31.73 -39.46
C GLU A 608 13.85 31.48 -40.28
N LYS A 609 14.82 32.38 -40.13
CA LYS A 609 16.12 32.28 -40.83
C LYS A 609 17.09 31.30 -40.17
N GLY A 610 16.80 30.82 -38.96
CA GLY A 610 17.66 29.94 -38.21
C GLY A 610 17.01 29.41 -36.93
N ALA A 611 17.68 28.48 -36.26
CA ALA A 611 17.14 27.77 -35.09
C ALA A 611 17.23 28.53 -33.77
N LEU A 612 18.01 29.62 -33.69
CA LEU A 612 18.34 30.30 -32.43
C LEU A 612 17.09 30.78 -31.67
N ALA A 613 16.15 31.41 -32.37
CA ALA A 613 14.92 31.91 -31.74
C ALA A 613 14.05 30.77 -31.20
N PHE A 614 14.01 29.64 -31.91
CA PHE A 614 13.30 28.43 -31.49
C PHE A 614 13.92 27.82 -30.24
N VAL A 615 15.24 27.58 -30.25
CA VAL A 615 15.98 27.01 -29.12
C VAL A 615 15.87 27.91 -27.89
N SER A 616 15.95 29.24 -28.08
CA SER A 616 15.78 30.21 -26.99
C SER A 616 14.41 30.10 -26.30
N TRP A 617 13.32 29.99 -27.07
CA TRP A 617 11.98 29.81 -26.51
C TRP A 617 11.80 28.44 -25.84
N VAL A 618 12.44 27.39 -26.34
CA VAL A 618 12.43 26.08 -25.69
C VAL A 618 13.18 26.13 -24.35
N ILE A 619 14.35 26.77 -24.28
CA ILE A 619 15.12 26.97 -23.05
C ILE A 619 14.31 27.78 -22.03
N HIS A 620 13.70 28.89 -22.46
CA HIS A 620 12.84 29.71 -21.61
C HIS A 620 11.60 28.93 -21.15
N GLY A 621 10.98 28.15 -22.04
CA GLY A 621 9.85 27.30 -21.70
C GLY A 621 10.23 26.27 -20.64
N ALA A 622 11.39 25.62 -20.79
CA ALA A 622 11.86 24.59 -19.87
C ALA A 622 12.22 25.15 -18.48
N SER A 623 12.74 26.37 -18.40
CA SER A 623 13.11 26.98 -17.12
C SER A 623 11.90 27.38 -16.25
N GLN A 624 10.72 27.58 -16.85
CA GLN A 624 9.53 28.01 -16.12
C GLN A 624 8.62 26.85 -15.75
N ALA A 625 8.45 26.58 -14.45
CA ALA A 625 7.59 25.50 -13.94
C ALA A 625 6.11 25.63 -14.35
N SER A 626 5.63 26.84 -14.64
CA SER A 626 4.25 27.09 -15.10
C SER A 626 3.99 26.62 -16.53
N ILE A 627 5.03 26.38 -17.34
CA ILE A 627 4.92 26.02 -18.74
C ILE A 627 5.04 24.51 -18.91
N GLN A 628 3.92 23.85 -19.23
CA GLN A 628 3.88 22.39 -19.37
C GLN A 628 4.59 21.87 -20.62
N ASN A 629 4.54 22.59 -21.75
CA ASN A 629 5.11 22.14 -23.02
C ASN A 629 5.97 23.25 -23.67
N PRO A 630 7.30 23.25 -23.43
CA PRO A 630 8.24 24.23 -23.98
C PRO A 630 8.28 24.26 -25.52
N TYR A 631 8.16 23.09 -26.15
CA TYR A 631 8.16 22.95 -27.60
C TYR A 631 6.95 23.65 -28.24
N SER A 632 5.76 23.45 -27.66
CA SER A 632 4.52 24.08 -28.14
C SER A 632 4.51 25.59 -27.90
N LEU A 633 5.13 26.05 -26.80
CA LEU A 633 5.33 27.47 -26.54
C LEU A 633 6.19 28.12 -27.65
N ALA A 634 7.32 27.49 -28.01
CA ALA A 634 8.22 28.01 -29.03
C ALA A 634 7.51 28.17 -30.39
N ILE A 635 6.71 27.16 -30.79
CA ILE A 635 5.89 27.23 -32.01
C ILE A 635 4.87 28.37 -31.93
N ALA A 636 4.17 28.50 -30.80
CA ALA A 636 3.15 29.54 -30.64
C ALA A 636 3.75 30.95 -30.68
N LYS A 637 4.91 31.16 -30.04
CA LYS A 637 5.56 32.46 -29.95
C LYS A 637 6.18 32.92 -31.26
N LEU A 638 6.84 32.03 -32.00
CA LEU A 638 7.40 32.36 -33.30
C LEU A 638 6.34 32.56 -34.38
N LYS A 639 5.19 31.86 -34.26
CA LYS A 639 4.04 32.10 -35.14
C LYS A 639 3.39 33.46 -34.91
N GLU A 640 3.38 33.93 -33.65
CA GLU A 640 2.85 35.23 -33.27
C GLU A 640 3.82 36.36 -33.65
N ASN A 641 5.12 36.17 -33.41
CA ASN A 641 6.16 37.14 -33.68
C ASN A 641 7.41 36.46 -34.28
N PRO A 642 7.50 36.39 -35.62
CA PRO A 642 8.65 35.77 -36.30
C PRO A 642 9.97 36.47 -35.98
N GLY A 643 11.02 35.69 -35.77
CA GLY A 643 12.39 36.18 -35.50
C GLY A 643 12.61 36.78 -34.10
N ILE A 644 11.60 36.81 -33.23
CA ILE A 644 11.74 37.29 -31.85
C ILE A 644 12.05 36.11 -30.93
N SER A 645 13.24 36.12 -30.33
CA SER A 645 13.70 35.16 -29.34
C SER A 645 13.19 35.50 -27.92
N ALA A 646 13.39 34.59 -26.95
CA ALA A 646 12.97 34.81 -25.56
C ALA A 646 13.84 35.84 -24.82
N GLY A 647 15.05 36.12 -25.30
CA GLY A 647 15.93 37.14 -24.76
C GLY A 647 16.77 36.66 -23.56
N GLY A 648 17.66 37.54 -23.10
CA GLY A 648 18.41 37.35 -21.86
C GLY A 648 19.38 36.17 -21.91
N ALA A 649 19.38 35.33 -20.88
CA ALA A 649 20.25 34.15 -20.84
C ALA A 649 19.76 33.00 -21.71
N SER A 650 18.48 32.96 -22.08
CA SER A 650 17.96 31.95 -23.02
C SER A 650 18.59 32.10 -24.39
N ASP A 651 18.78 33.34 -24.87
CA ASP A 651 19.50 33.62 -26.11
C ASP A 651 20.98 33.26 -26.02
N ARG A 652 21.61 33.55 -24.87
CA ARG A 652 23.03 33.24 -24.68
C ARG A 652 23.29 31.74 -24.62
N LEU A 653 22.38 30.97 -24.05
CA LEU A 653 22.43 29.51 -24.07
C LEU A 653 22.04 28.93 -25.44
N ALA A 654 21.07 29.53 -26.14
CA ALA A 654 20.70 29.12 -27.50
C ALA A 654 21.79 29.41 -28.54
N ALA A 655 22.69 30.36 -28.26
CA ALA A 655 23.85 30.67 -29.09
C ALA A 655 25.03 29.69 -28.88
N LEU A 656 24.95 28.80 -27.88
CA LEU A 656 25.93 27.74 -27.71
C LEU A 656 25.78 26.70 -28.82
N LEU A 657 26.89 26.06 -29.17
CA LEU A 657 26.86 24.92 -30.08
C LEU A 657 26.01 23.80 -29.46
N PRO A 658 25.28 23.02 -30.29
CA PRO A 658 24.45 21.92 -29.80
C PRO A 658 25.19 20.97 -28.83
N GLN A 659 26.46 20.67 -29.10
CA GLN A 659 27.31 19.83 -28.25
C GLN A 659 27.60 20.47 -26.88
N GLN A 660 27.79 21.79 -26.83
CA GLN A 660 28.04 22.50 -25.58
C GLN A 660 26.77 22.52 -24.73
N LEU A 661 25.61 22.76 -25.32
CA LEU A 661 24.33 22.72 -24.60
C LEU A 661 24.00 21.29 -24.12
N ALA A 662 24.26 20.27 -24.96
CA ALA A 662 24.13 18.87 -24.59
C ALA A 662 25.05 18.51 -23.40
N SER A 663 26.29 18.97 -23.39
CA SER A 663 27.21 18.76 -22.27
C SER A 663 26.72 19.43 -20.97
N LEU A 664 26.12 20.62 -21.05
CA LEU A 664 25.51 21.27 -19.87
C LEU A 664 24.30 20.49 -19.35
N ILE A 665 23.48 19.95 -20.24
CA ILE A 665 22.35 19.07 -19.91
C ILE A 665 22.87 17.79 -19.25
N GLU A 666 23.87 17.13 -19.82
CA GLU A 666 24.48 15.91 -19.29
C GLU A 666 25.12 16.13 -17.92
N GLN A 667 25.87 17.22 -17.74
CA GLN A 667 26.45 17.59 -16.45
C GLN A 667 25.34 17.72 -15.39
N GLU A 668 24.28 18.47 -15.69
CA GLU A 668 23.15 18.65 -14.77
C GLU A 668 22.42 17.32 -14.48
N LEU A 669 22.31 16.42 -15.46
CA LEU A 669 21.66 15.11 -15.29
C LEU A 669 22.55 14.06 -14.61
N THR A 670 23.88 14.22 -14.63
CA THR A 670 24.89 13.38 -13.98
C THR A 670 25.37 13.94 -12.63
N PHE A 671 24.57 14.81 -12.02
CA PHE A 671 24.79 15.42 -10.70
C PHE A 671 26.03 16.34 -10.60
N ARG A 672 26.56 16.84 -11.73
CA ARG A 672 27.59 17.89 -11.77
C ARG A 672 26.94 19.24 -12.10
N SER A 673 26.92 20.20 -11.17
CA SER A 673 26.36 21.52 -11.48
C SER A 673 27.19 22.24 -12.54
N PRO A 674 26.64 22.54 -13.74
CA PRO A 674 27.40 23.15 -14.81
C PRO A 674 27.98 24.50 -14.39
N SER A 675 29.24 24.77 -14.76
CA SER A 675 29.93 26.01 -14.38
C SER A 675 29.49 27.24 -15.17
N ASP A 676 28.64 27.07 -16.20
CA ASP A 676 28.16 28.17 -17.03
C ASP A 676 27.24 29.11 -16.24
N ARG A 677 27.56 30.41 -16.27
CA ARG A 677 26.85 31.45 -15.52
C ARG A 677 25.41 31.65 -16.00
N ASN A 678 25.15 31.49 -17.30
CA ASN A 678 23.80 31.65 -17.87
C ASN A 678 22.92 30.46 -17.55
N TRP A 679 23.51 29.25 -17.56
CA TRP A 679 22.85 28.02 -17.15
C TRP A 679 22.38 28.13 -15.70
N ARG A 680 23.28 28.45 -14.76
CA ARG A 680 22.93 28.63 -13.34
C ARG A 680 21.88 29.72 -13.14
N MET A 681 21.94 30.82 -13.90
CA MET A 681 20.98 31.91 -13.74
C MET A 681 19.55 31.52 -14.14
N ILE A 682 19.37 30.65 -15.13
CA ILE A 682 18.05 30.24 -15.63
C ILE A 682 17.55 28.94 -14.99
N PHE A 683 18.45 28.02 -14.63
CA PHE A 683 18.11 26.69 -14.15
C PHE A 683 18.44 26.43 -12.66
N ALA A 684 18.92 27.42 -11.89
CA ALA A 684 19.26 27.25 -10.46
C ALA A 684 18.15 26.61 -9.60
N GLN A 685 16.87 26.83 -9.94
CA GLN A 685 15.72 26.26 -9.23
C GLN A 685 14.95 25.22 -10.05
N ALA A 686 15.45 24.83 -11.22
CA ALA A 686 14.77 23.89 -12.10
C ALA A 686 14.99 22.45 -11.64
N LYS A 687 13.90 21.68 -11.49
CA LYS A 687 13.96 20.25 -11.18
C LYS A 687 14.57 19.47 -12.36
N HIS A 688 15.20 18.32 -12.09
CA HIS A 688 15.82 17.49 -13.13
C HIS A 688 14.84 17.06 -14.23
N ASP A 689 13.57 16.87 -13.91
CA ASP A 689 12.54 16.52 -14.90
C ASP A 689 12.33 17.64 -15.93
N ARG A 690 12.61 18.90 -15.56
CA ARG A 690 12.58 20.05 -16.48
C ARG A 690 13.79 20.06 -17.41
N ILE A 691 14.94 19.60 -16.94
CA ILE A 691 16.16 19.46 -17.74
C ILE A 691 16.04 18.29 -18.71
N ARG A 692 15.41 17.18 -18.28
CA ARG A 692 15.00 16.09 -19.18
C ARG A 692 14.00 16.58 -20.22
N LEU A 693 12.99 17.35 -19.80
CA LEU A 693 12.03 17.96 -20.72
C LEU A 693 12.70 18.91 -21.74
N LEU A 694 13.76 19.62 -21.34
CA LEU A 694 14.57 20.44 -22.24
C LEU A 694 15.26 19.57 -23.29
N ALA A 695 15.94 18.50 -22.86
CA ALA A 695 16.61 17.54 -23.75
C ALA A 695 15.62 16.93 -24.75
N ASP A 696 14.48 16.43 -24.25
CA ASP A 696 13.41 15.84 -25.07
C ASP A 696 12.81 16.85 -26.05
N SER A 697 12.62 18.10 -25.61
CA SER A 697 12.06 19.16 -26.47
C SER A 697 13.02 19.57 -27.57
N LEU A 698 14.33 19.47 -27.33
CA LEU A 698 15.36 19.73 -28.33
C LEU A 698 15.72 18.49 -29.16
N GLY A 699 15.28 17.29 -28.78
CA GLY A 699 15.65 16.05 -29.45
C GLY A 699 17.09 15.62 -29.19
N LEU A 700 17.66 16.05 -28.06
CA LEU A 700 18.98 15.64 -27.60
C LEU A 700 18.87 14.34 -26.82
N ILE A 701 19.76 13.38 -27.10
CA ILE A 701 19.86 12.13 -26.34
C ILE A 701 21.13 12.24 -25.48
N PRO A 702 21.04 12.70 -24.22
CA PRO A 702 22.22 12.77 -23.34
C PRO A 702 22.75 11.36 -23.09
N ASP A 703 24.07 11.16 -23.25
CA ASP A 703 24.73 9.87 -22.97
C ASP A 703 24.88 9.69 -21.46
N ILE A 704 23.80 9.24 -20.83
CA ILE A 704 23.82 8.85 -19.42
C ILE A 704 24.16 7.36 -19.42
N GLN A 705 25.46 7.04 -19.36
CA GLN A 705 25.87 5.70 -18.98
C GLN A 705 25.24 5.39 -17.62
N GLU A 706 24.22 4.53 -17.60
CA GLU A 706 23.91 3.75 -16.41
C GLU A 706 25.17 2.91 -16.14
N GLU A 707 26.08 3.43 -15.32
CA GLU A 707 27.26 2.69 -14.88
C GLU A 707 26.78 1.36 -14.30
N SER A 708 27.07 0.31 -15.07
CA SER A 708 27.10 -1.07 -14.63
C SER A 708 28.09 -1.20 -13.48
N TRP A 709 27.62 -0.96 -12.24
CA TRP A 709 28.31 -1.41 -11.02
C TRP A 709 28.11 -2.92 -10.84
N MET A 710 28.56 -3.68 -11.83
CA MET A 710 28.91 -5.09 -11.76
C MET A 710 30.22 -5.24 -12.53
N GLY A 711 31.34 -5.22 -11.81
CA GLY A 711 32.65 -5.40 -12.44
C GLY A 711 33.85 -4.93 -11.64
N SER A 712 34.08 -5.51 -10.46
CA SER A 712 35.38 -5.97 -9.94
C SER A 712 35.19 -6.58 -8.56
#